data_AF-A0A8C6BE93-F1
#
_entry.id   AF-A0A8C6BE93-F1
#
_cell.length_a   1.000
_cell.length_b   1.000
_cell.length_c   1.000
_cell.angle_alpha   90.00
_cell.angle_beta   90.00
_cell.angle_gamma   90.00
#
_symmetry.space_group_name_H-M   'P 1'
#
loop_
_entity.id
_entity.type
_entity.pdbx_description
1 polymer ?
#
loop_
_entity_poly.entity_id
_entity_poly.type
_entity_poly.pdbx_seq_one_letter_code
_entity_poly.pdbx_strand_id
1 'polypeptide(L)'
;MQPMVMQGCPYTLPRCHEWRAADHFHHSSSLRSTCPQPQVRAAASTPVPPHDGAGVPYLSPKLFNGSVGAAGPLEPPAMNLCWNEIKKKSHSLRARLEAFSDHSGKLQLPLQEIIDWLSQKDEELSAQLPLQGDVALVQQEKETHAAFMEDVKSRGPYIYSVLESAQAFLSQHPFDELEEPRSESKDTSPRQRIQNLSRFVWKQATVASELWEKLTARCVDQHRHIERTLEQLLEIQGAMEELSATLTQAEGVRATWEPIGDLFIDSLPEHIQALKLFKEEFFPMKDGVKLVNDLAHQLAISDVHLSMENSRALEQINIRWKQLQVSVGERLKQLQDAHRDFGPGSQHFLSSSVQVPWERAISPNKVPYYINHQAQTTCWDHPKMTELYQTLADLNNIKFSAYRTAMKLRRVQKALRLDLVTLTTALEIFNEHDLQASEHVMDVVEVIHCLTALYERLEEERGILVNVPLCVDMSLNWLLNVFDSGRSGKMRALSFKTGIACLCGTEVKEKLQYLFSQVANSGSQCDQRHLGVLLHEAIQVPRQLGEVAAFGGSNVEPSVRSCFRFSTGKPVIEVAQFLEWVNLEPQSMVWLAVLHRVTIAEQVKHQTKCSICRQCPIKGFRYRSLKQFNVDICQTCFLTGRASKGNKLHYPIMEYYTPTTSSENMRDFATTLKNKFRSKHYFSKHPQRGYLPVQSVLEADYSETPASSPMLPHADTHSRIEHFASRLAEMESQNCSFFNDSLSPDDSIDEDQYLLRHSSPITDREPAFGQQAPCSMATESKGELEKILAHLEDENRILQGELRRLKWQHEEAAEAPTLAEGSAEVAQDHRNEELLAEARILRQHKSRLETRMQILEDHNKQLESQLQRLRELLLQPHTESDGNGSAGSSLASSPQQSEGSHPQEKGQTTPDTQAADDVGSKSQDVSLCLEDIMEKLRHAFPSVRSSDVTTNTLLAS
;
A
#
# COMPACT_ATOMS: atom_id res chain seq x y z
N MET A 1 -60.97 9.62 17.14
CA MET A 1 -61.73 10.75 16.55
C MET A 1 -61.67 10.57 15.04
N GLN A 2 -62.80 10.34 14.40
CA GLN A 2 -62.88 10.12 12.95
C GLN A 2 -62.53 11.42 12.21
N PRO A 3 -61.86 11.35 11.04
CA PRO A 3 -61.66 12.49 10.19
C PRO A 3 -63.02 12.89 9.59
N MET A 4 -63.44 14.13 9.84
CA MET A 4 -64.63 14.69 9.20
C MET A 4 -64.35 14.90 7.71
N VAL A 5 -64.77 13.92 6.92
CA VAL A 5 -64.96 14.04 5.47
C VAL A 5 -66.11 15.02 5.23
N MET A 6 -65.80 16.23 4.76
CA MET A 6 -66.81 17.08 4.12
C MET A 6 -67.08 16.52 2.71
N GLN A 7 -68.05 15.61 2.64
CA GLN A 7 -68.65 15.18 1.38
C GLN A 7 -69.24 16.39 0.66
N GLY A 8 -68.85 16.55 -0.60
CA GLY A 8 -69.40 17.56 -1.50
C GLY A 8 -70.86 17.29 -1.87
N CYS A 9 -71.61 18.36 -2.01
CA CYS A 9 -72.73 18.53 -2.94
C CYS A 9 -73.09 20.04 -3.00
N PRO A 10 -73.76 20.52 -4.06
CA PRO A 10 -73.10 21.32 -5.07
C PRO A 10 -73.74 22.70 -5.18
N TYR A 11 -72.93 23.74 -5.05
CA TYR A 11 -73.21 25.02 -5.68
C TYR A 11 -71.96 25.41 -6.46
N THR A 12 -71.96 25.02 -7.74
CA THR A 12 -71.13 25.66 -8.75
C THR A 12 -71.49 27.14 -8.77
N LEU A 13 -70.68 27.97 -8.13
CA LEU A 13 -70.62 29.39 -8.45
C LEU A 13 -69.85 29.52 -9.77
N PRO A 14 -70.36 30.30 -10.74
CA PRO A 14 -69.73 30.45 -12.04
C PRO A 14 -68.35 31.05 -11.87
N ARG A 15 -67.32 30.40 -12.44
CA ARG A 15 -66.02 31.04 -12.70
C ARG A 15 -66.28 32.38 -13.37
N CYS A 16 -65.94 33.48 -12.69
CA CYS A 16 -65.85 34.78 -13.36
C CYS A 16 -64.84 34.62 -14.50
N HIS A 17 -65.33 34.84 -15.71
CA HIS A 17 -64.55 34.81 -16.92
C HIS A 17 -63.34 35.75 -16.78
N GLU A 18 -62.19 35.21 -17.15
CA GLU A 18 -60.93 35.92 -17.31
C GLU A 18 -61.13 37.19 -18.16
N TRP A 19 -60.86 38.32 -17.55
CA TRP A 19 -60.52 39.55 -18.27
C TRP A 19 -59.07 39.40 -18.76
N ARG A 20 -58.85 38.97 -20.00
CA ARG A 20 -57.57 39.19 -20.71
C ARG A 20 -57.64 38.92 -22.21
N ALA A 21 -57.11 39.88 -22.97
CA ALA A 21 -56.78 39.78 -24.37
C ALA A 21 -55.59 38.83 -24.60
N ALA A 22 -55.64 38.10 -25.71
CA ALA A 22 -54.68 37.09 -26.12
C ALA A 22 -53.37 37.69 -26.64
N ASP A 23 -52.24 37.08 -26.27
CA ASP A 23 -51.02 37.08 -27.07
C ASP A 23 -50.35 35.70 -26.98
N HIS A 24 -50.12 35.12 -28.15
CA HIS A 24 -49.42 33.85 -28.37
C HIS A 24 -47.99 34.13 -28.84
N PHE A 25 -46.97 33.55 -28.20
CA PHE A 25 -45.70 33.26 -28.86
C PHE A 25 -45.06 31.93 -28.37
N HIS A 26 -45.00 30.99 -29.33
CA HIS A 26 -44.00 29.98 -29.67
C HIS A 26 -43.05 29.28 -28.66
N HIS A 27 -43.06 27.94 -28.84
CA HIS A 27 -41.92 26.99 -28.91
C HIS A 27 -41.12 26.70 -27.62
N SER A 28 -40.65 25.48 -27.34
CA SER A 28 -40.71 24.18 -28.02
C SER A 28 -39.98 23.14 -27.17
N SER A 29 -40.53 21.93 -27.10
CA SER A 29 -39.82 20.63 -27.15
C SER A 29 -38.91 20.29 -25.94
N SER A 30 -38.62 19.06 -25.53
CA SER A 30 -38.68 17.71 -26.11
C SER A 30 -38.26 16.79 -24.94
N LEU A 31 -38.76 15.57 -24.71
CA LEU A 31 -38.24 14.29 -25.22
C LEU A 31 -38.93 13.19 -24.38
N ARG A 32 -39.67 12.27 -25.00
CA ARG A 32 -39.28 10.91 -25.43
C ARG A 32 -38.94 9.93 -24.29
N SER A 33 -39.72 8.85 -24.22
CA SER A 33 -39.29 7.49 -24.63
C SER A 33 -40.45 6.52 -24.38
N THR A 34 -41.23 6.11 -25.39
CA THR A 34 -41.07 4.91 -26.26
C THR A 34 -41.04 3.55 -25.56
N CYS A 35 -42.06 2.72 -25.81
CA CYS A 35 -41.87 1.41 -26.43
C CYS A 35 -43.14 0.95 -27.20
N PRO A 36 -42.99 0.13 -28.28
CA PRO A 36 -43.98 -0.13 -29.34
C PRO A 36 -44.76 -1.45 -29.10
N GLN A 37 -45.70 -1.96 -29.90
CA GLN A 37 -45.75 -2.22 -31.35
C GLN A 37 -47.19 -2.73 -31.72
N PRO A 38 -47.52 -3.26 -32.93
CA PRO A 38 -48.45 -2.62 -33.87
C PRO A 38 -49.68 -3.46 -34.26
N GLN A 39 -50.61 -2.87 -35.03
CA GLN A 39 -51.23 -3.55 -36.19
C GLN A 39 -51.83 -2.55 -37.20
N VAL A 40 -51.51 -2.82 -38.46
CA VAL A 40 -51.81 -2.12 -39.72
C VAL A 40 -53.10 -2.76 -40.30
N ARG A 41 -54.04 -2.08 -40.99
CA ARG A 41 -53.99 -1.76 -42.43
C ARG A 41 -55.31 -1.14 -42.96
N ALA A 42 -55.16 -0.23 -43.93
CA ALA A 42 -55.99 0.05 -45.12
C ALA A 42 -57.42 0.65 -44.94
N ALA A 43 -57.96 1.49 -45.83
CA ALA A 43 -57.47 2.20 -47.02
C ALA A 43 -58.50 3.27 -47.46
N ALA A 44 -57.97 4.31 -48.11
CA ALA A 44 -58.51 5.28 -49.09
C ALA A 44 -60.01 5.29 -49.47
N SER A 45 -60.62 6.49 -49.50
CA SER A 45 -60.85 7.27 -50.75
C SER A 45 -61.59 8.62 -50.52
N THR A 46 -61.09 9.65 -51.21
CA THR A 46 -61.57 11.01 -51.60
C THR A 46 -63.02 11.08 -52.15
N PRO A 47 -63.65 12.24 -52.53
CA PRO A 47 -63.14 13.60 -52.89
C PRO A 47 -63.90 14.82 -52.24
N VAL A 48 -63.35 16.04 -52.00
CA VAL A 48 -63.04 17.23 -52.87
C VAL A 48 -64.31 17.92 -53.47
N PRO A 49 -64.45 19.27 -53.67
CA PRO A 49 -63.92 20.52 -53.04
C PRO A 49 -65.06 21.59 -52.77
N PRO A 50 -64.93 22.92 -53.03
CA PRO A 50 -64.51 24.00 -52.11
C PRO A 50 -65.55 25.14 -51.95
N HIS A 51 -65.18 26.17 -51.17
CA HIS A 51 -65.83 27.49 -51.11
C HIS A 51 -65.62 28.31 -52.40
N ASP A 52 -66.60 29.14 -52.75
CA ASP A 52 -66.32 30.51 -53.21
C ASP A 52 -67.50 31.49 -53.05
N GLY A 53 -67.19 32.78 -53.06
CA GLY A 53 -67.97 33.91 -52.55
C GLY A 53 -69.26 34.31 -53.27
N ALA A 54 -70.03 35.21 -52.63
CA ALA A 54 -70.53 36.49 -53.17
C ALA A 54 -71.74 37.05 -52.38
N GLY A 55 -71.81 38.37 -52.22
CA GLY A 55 -73.11 39.08 -52.21
C GLY A 55 -73.36 40.13 -51.10
N VAL A 56 -73.26 41.41 -51.48
CA VAL A 56 -73.86 42.61 -50.86
C VAL A 56 -75.40 42.52 -50.87
N PRO A 57 -76.20 43.29 -50.07
CA PRO A 57 -76.71 44.59 -50.57
C PRO A 57 -77.01 45.73 -49.54
N TYR A 58 -76.82 46.98 -50.04
CA TYR A 58 -77.60 48.22 -49.94
C TYR A 58 -77.86 49.03 -48.63
N LEU A 59 -77.49 50.31 -48.72
CA LEU A 59 -77.97 51.48 -47.97
C LEU A 59 -79.24 52.09 -48.61
N SER A 60 -80.05 52.79 -47.80
CA SER A 60 -80.91 53.91 -48.23
C SER A 60 -81.17 54.88 -47.07
N PRO A 61 -80.72 56.15 -47.17
CA PRO A 61 -81.12 57.25 -46.28
C PRO A 61 -82.06 58.25 -47.02
N LYS A 62 -82.96 58.92 -46.29
CA LYS A 62 -83.75 60.05 -46.81
C LYS A 62 -83.39 61.35 -46.09
N LEU A 63 -82.91 62.31 -46.89
CA LEU A 63 -82.67 63.71 -46.56
C LEU A 63 -83.97 64.53 -46.51
N PHE A 64 -83.97 65.57 -45.67
CA PHE A 64 -84.80 66.77 -45.78
C PHE A 64 -84.17 67.73 -46.81
N ASN A 65 -84.98 68.36 -47.67
CA ASN A 65 -84.70 69.68 -48.23
C ASN A 65 -86.02 70.43 -48.46
N GLY A 66 -86.06 71.71 -48.09
CA GLY A 66 -87.29 72.52 -48.05
C GLY A 66 -87.65 73.21 -49.35
N SER A 67 -88.92 73.60 -49.49
CA SER A 67 -89.34 74.75 -50.29
C SER A 67 -90.53 75.47 -49.65
N VAL A 68 -90.45 76.79 -49.74
CA VAL A 68 -91.29 77.87 -49.20
C VAL A 68 -92.76 77.82 -49.65
N GLY A 69 -93.69 78.20 -48.76
CA GLY A 69 -95.08 78.49 -49.15
C GLY A 69 -96.07 78.74 -47.99
N ALA A 70 -96.03 79.95 -47.43
CA ALA A 70 -97.14 80.76 -46.88
C ALA A 70 -98.10 80.24 -45.75
N ALA A 71 -98.10 81.04 -44.68
CA ALA A 71 -99.25 81.49 -43.86
C ALA A 71 -99.81 80.62 -42.69
N GLY A 72 -99.62 81.15 -41.47
CA GLY A 72 -100.66 81.18 -40.41
C GLY A 72 -100.47 80.25 -39.21
N PRO A 73 -100.91 80.63 -37.98
CA PRO A 73 -100.16 80.33 -36.75
C PRO A 73 -100.87 79.43 -35.70
N LEU A 74 -100.07 79.02 -34.69
CA LEU A 74 -100.39 78.56 -33.31
C LEU A 74 -100.91 77.14 -33.07
N GLU A 75 -100.29 76.43 -32.10
CA GLU A 75 -100.97 75.56 -31.12
C GLU A 75 -100.02 75.20 -29.92
N PRO A 76 -100.38 75.43 -28.63
CA PRO A 76 -99.54 75.22 -27.43
C PRO A 76 -99.39 73.81 -26.79
N PRO A 77 -100.05 72.70 -27.21
CA PRO A 77 -100.07 71.45 -26.42
C PRO A 77 -98.83 70.55 -26.58
N ALA A 78 -98.04 70.70 -27.65
CA ALA A 78 -96.84 69.88 -27.89
C ALA A 78 -95.72 70.16 -26.88
N MET A 79 -95.60 71.41 -26.41
CA MET A 79 -94.59 71.82 -25.43
C MET A 79 -94.91 71.29 -24.03
N ASN A 80 -96.20 71.21 -23.65
CA ASN A 80 -96.62 70.64 -22.36
C ASN A 80 -96.46 69.12 -22.31
N LEU A 81 -96.70 68.40 -23.40
CA LEU A 81 -96.42 66.96 -23.51
C LEU A 81 -94.91 66.67 -23.44
N CYS A 82 -94.10 67.44 -24.15
CA CYS A 82 -92.64 67.35 -24.08
C CYS A 82 -92.12 67.64 -22.66
N TRP A 83 -92.66 68.65 -21.99
CA TRP A 83 -92.32 69.00 -20.61
C TRP A 83 -92.70 67.90 -19.60
N ASN A 84 -93.87 67.27 -19.76
CA ASN A 84 -94.28 66.14 -18.90
C ASN A 84 -93.42 64.89 -19.12
N GLU A 85 -93.02 64.58 -20.37
CA GLU A 85 -92.07 63.50 -20.66
C GLU A 85 -90.67 63.79 -20.11
N ILE A 86 -90.19 65.03 -20.20
CA ILE A 86 -88.95 65.46 -19.55
C ILE A 86 -89.05 65.35 -18.03
N LYS A 87 -90.18 65.75 -17.42
CA LYS A 87 -90.42 65.64 -15.98
C LYS A 87 -90.47 64.18 -15.51
N LYS A 88 -91.10 63.29 -16.28
CA LYS A 88 -91.14 61.84 -16.04
C LYS A 88 -89.76 61.19 -16.20
N LYS A 89 -89.01 61.55 -17.25
CA LYS A 89 -87.61 61.14 -17.44
C LYS A 89 -86.70 61.67 -16.34
N SER A 90 -86.90 62.91 -15.88
CA SER A 90 -86.15 63.51 -14.77
C SER A 90 -86.46 62.82 -13.43
N HIS A 91 -87.73 62.52 -13.14
CA HIS A 91 -88.09 61.74 -11.95
C HIS A 91 -87.55 60.31 -12.01
N SER A 92 -87.60 59.65 -13.16
CA SER A 92 -87.02 58.31 -13.36
C SER A 92 -85.49 58.34 -13.23
N LEU A 93 -84.82 59.37 -13.77
CA LEU A 93 -83.37 59.56 -13.63
C LEU A 93 -82.99 59.85 -12.17
N ARG A 94 -83.77 60.68 -11.47
CA ARG A 94 -83.57 60.99 -10.04
C ARG A 94 -83.75 59.74 -9.17
N ALA A 95 -84.84 58.98 -9.35
CA ALA A 95 -85.08 57.74 -8.63
C ALA A 95 -83.99 56.68 -8.89
N ARG A 96 -83.47 56.60 -10.12
CA ARG A 96 -82.34 55.73 -10.46
C ARG A 96 -81.03 56.21 -9.82
N LEU A 97 -80.79 57.51 -9.75
CA LEU A 97 -79.60 58.09 -9.12
C LEU A 97 -79.64 57.97 -7.58
N GLU A 98 -80.82 58.12 -6.97
CA GLU A 98 -81.06 57.89 -5.55
C GLU A 98 -80.87 56.41 -5.21
N ALA A 99 -81.50 55.49 -5.97
CA ALA A 99 -81.30 54.06 -5.79
C ALA A 99 -79.85 53.62 -6.03
N PHE A 100 -79.14 54.24 -6.98
CA PHE A 100 -77.72 54.00 -7.22
C PHE A 100 -76.84 54.50 -6.06
N SER A 101 -77.11 55.71 -5.55
CA SER A 101 -76.40 56.30 -4.41
C SER A 101 -76.61 55.45 -3.15
N ASP A 102 -77.83 54.97 -2.93
CA ASP A 102 -78.17 54.13 -1.77
C ASP A 102 -77.53 52.74 -1.87
N HIS A 103 -77.53 52.10 -3.05
CA HIS A 103 -76.90 50.78 -3.22
C HIS A 103 -75.36 50.86 -3.21
N SER A 104 -74.77 51.87 -3.86
CA SER A 104 -73.31 52.06 -3.84
C SER A 104 -72.80 52.43 -2.46
N GLY A 105 -73.48 53.32 -1.73
CA GLY A 105 -73.11 53.66 -0.35
C GLY A 105 -73.23 52.49 0.64
N LYS A 106 -74.21 51.60 0.42
CA LYS A 106 -74.37 50.37 1.22
C LYS A 106 -73.30 49.31 0.96
N LEU A 107 -72.62 49.36 -0.19
CA LEU A 107 -71.63 48.35 -0.59
C LEU A 107 -70.18 48.79 -0.33
N GLN A 108 -69.91 50.10 -0.36
CA GLN A 108 -68.57 50.64 -0.10
C GLN A 108 -68.06 50.32 1.32
N LEU A 109 -68.90 50.46 2.34
CA LEU A 109 -68.50 50.20 3.73
C LEU A 109 -68.19 48.70 3.98
N PRO A 110 -69.06 47.74 3.58
CA PRO A 110 -68.76 46.32 3.75
C PRO A 110 -67.53 45.83 2.96
N LEU A 111 -67.29 46.36 1.74
CA LEU A 111 -66.11 45.99 0.96
C LEU A 111 -64.81 46.46 1.64
N GLN A 112 -64.81 47.70 2.15
CA GLN A 112 -63.66 48.22 2.90
C GLN A 112 -63.45 47.43 4.20
N GLU A 113 -64.52 47.11 4.94
CA GLU A 113 -64.46 46.32 6.17
C GLU A 113 -63.86 44.92 5.92
N ILE A 114 -64.25 44.26 4.82
CA ILE A 114 -63.67 42.96 4.45
C ILE A 114 -62.18 43.10 4.12
N ILE A 115 -61.77 44.11 3.37
CA ILE A 115 -60.36 44.30 3.01
C ILE A 115 -59.51 44.59 4.24
N ASP A 116 -59.99 45.43 5.14
CA ASP A 116 -59.30 45.76 6.40
C ASP A 116 -59.17 44.50 7.27
N TRP A 117 -60.25 43.72 7.39
CA TRP A 117 -60.25 42.47 8.15
C TRP A 117 -59.34 41.40 7.52
N LEU A 118 -59.36 41.24 6.19
CA LEU A 118 -58.49 40.29 5.49
C LEU A 118 -57.02 40.67 5.63
N SER A 119 -56.71 41.98 5.56
CA SER A 119 -55.35 42.48 5.76
C SER A 119 -54.88 42.22 7.20
N GLN A 120 -55.74 42.49 8.18
CA GLN A 120 -55.46 42.19 9.59
C GLN A 120 -55.23 40.70 9.83
N LYS A 121 -56.03 39.82 9.22
CA LYS A 121 -55.88 38.36 9.36
C LYS A 121 -54.64 37.83 8.64
N ASP A 122 -54.24 38.43 7.52
CA ASP A 122 -52.98 38.11 6.84
C ASP A 122 -51.76 38.49 7.68
N GLU A 123 -51.83 39.61 8.42
CA GLU A 123 -50.83 40.02 9.41
C GLU A 123 -50.80 39.07 10.61
N GLU A 124 -51.95 38.72 11.17
CA GLU A 124 -52.08 37.75 12.28
C GLU A 124 -51.48 36.38 11.91
N LEU A 125 -51.75 35.89 10.69
CA LEU A 125 -51.17 34.66 10.17
C LEU A 125 -49.65 34.75 9.99
N SER A 126 -49.14 35.92 9.62
CA SER A 126 -47.70 36.15 9.47
C SER A 126 -46.97 36.23 10.82
N ALA A 127 -47.67 36.63 11.88
CA ALA A 127 -47.13 36.69 13.24
C ALA A 127 -47.02 35.32 13.92
N GLN A 128 -47.68 34.28 13.40
CA GLN A 128 -47.61 32.88 13.90
C GLN A 128 -46.30 32.16 13.51
N LEU A 129 -45.37 32.82 12.82
CA LEU A 129 -44.05 32.30 12.44
C LEU A 129 -42.95 32.99 13.26
N PRO A 130 -41.83 32.30 13.58
CA PRO A 130 -41.46 30.93 13.19
C PRO A 130 -41.95 29.84 14.15
N LEU A 131 -42.08 28.61 13.63
CA LEU A 131 -42.36 27.41 14.44
C LEU A 131 -41.16 27.04 15.31
N GLN A 132 -41.42 26.63 16.55
CA GLN A 132 -40.38 26.19 17.50
C GLN A 132 -40.16 24.68 17.37
N GLY A 133 -38.92 24.17 17.47
CA GLY A 133 -38.62 22.73 17.30
C GLY A 133 -38.89 21.86 18.53
N ASP A 134 -39.96 22.12 19.26
CA ASP A 134 -40.45 21.29 20.37
C ASP A 134 -41.83 20.71 20.02
N VAL A 135 -41.99 19.38 20.16
CA VAL A 135 -43.24 18.67 19.87
C VAL A 135 -44.43 19.25 20.64
N ALA A 136 -44.26 19.60 21.91
CA ALA A 136 -45.37 20.12 22.72
C ALA A 136 -45.81 21.51 22.22
N LEU A 137 -44.85 22.33 21.80
CA LEU A 137 -45.12 23.68 21.31
C LEU A 137 -45.70 23.66 19.90
N VAL A 138 -45.20 22.80 18.99
CA VAL A 138 -45.79 22.62 17.65
C VAL A 138 -47.19 22.04 17.75
N GLN A 139 -47.44 21.14 18.70
CA GLN A 139 -48.78 20.61 18.95
C GLN A 139 -49.73 21.71 19.45
N GLN A 140 -49.27 22.59 20.34
CA GLN A 140 -50.03 23.75 20.77
C GLN A 140 -50.29 24.72 19.61
N GLU A 141 -49.27 25.05 18.81
CA GLU A 141 -49.41 25.88 17.60
C GLU A 141 -50.41 25.27 16.60
N LYS A 142 -50.42 23.94 16.42
CA LYS A 142 -51.42 23.23 15.62
C LYS A 142 -52.84 23.48 16.11
N GLU A 143 -53.07 23.42 17.42
CA GLU A 143 -54.37 23.68 18.02
C GLU A 143 -54.81 25.14 17.86
N THR A 144 -53.90 26.09 18.08
CA THR A 144 -54.18 27.52 17.89
C THR A 144 -54.48 27.85 16.42
N HIS A 145 -53.72 27.28 15.49
CA HIS A 145 -53.93 27.47 14.05
C HIS A 145 -55.23 26.82 13.58
N ALA A 146 -55.61 25.67 14.14
CA ALA A 146 -56.91 25.04 13.87
C ALA A 146 -58.08 25.94 14.31
N ALA A 147 -57.96 26.60 15.49
CA ALA A 147 -58.94 27.58 15.95
C ALA A 147 -58.99 28.82 15.03
N PHE A 148 -57.83 29.33 14.59
CA PHE A 148 -57.73 30.44 13.64
C PHE A 148 -58.40 30.11 12.29
N MET A 149 -58.17 28.92 11.76
CA MET A 149 -58.82 28.47 10.52
C MET A 149 -60.34 28.40 10.66
N GLU A 150 -60.87 27.96 11.81
CA GLU A 150 -62.32 27.94 12.04
C GLU A 150 -62.90 29.36 12.16
N ASP A 151 -62.18 30.30 12.78
CA ASP A 151 -62.54 31.73 12.80
C ASP A 151 -62.62 32.31 11.38
N VAL A 152 -61.58 32.10 10.56
CA VAL A 152 -61.55 32.56 9.16
C VAL A 152 -62.70 31.96 8.34
N LYS A 153 -62.94 30.66 8.51
CA LYS A 153 -64.00 29.92 7.82
C LYS A 153 -65.40 30.41 8.22
N SER A 154 -65.59 30.78 9.48
CA SER A 154 -66.88 31.31 9.99
C SER A 154 -67.27 32.64 9.33
N ARG A 155 -66.29 33.46 8.92
CA ARG A 155 -66.50 34.74 8.23
C ARG A 155 -66.72 34.59 6.72
N GLY A 156 -66.38 33.44 6.14
CA GLY A 156 -66.52 33.15 4.71
C GLY A 156 -67.92 33.43 4.12
N PRO A 157 -69.03 32.95 4.71
CA PRO A 157 -70.38 33.21 4.20
C PRO A 157 -70.72 34.69 4.08
N TYR A 158 -70.24 35.52 5.02
CA TYR A 158 -70.42 36.96 4.97
C TYR A 158 -69.62 37.58 3.81
N ILE A 159 -68.36 37.18 3.63
CA ILE A 159 -67.50 37.66 2.53
C ILE A 159 -68.12 37.31 1.17
N TYR A 160 -68.56 36.06 0.98
CA TYR A 160 -69.24 35.65 -0.25
C TYR A 160 -70.52 36.46 -0.50
N SER A 161 -71.32 36.75 0.53
CA SER A 161 -72.55 37.54 0.38
C SER A 161 -72.30 38.99 -0.06
N VAL A 162 -71.20 39.61 0.41
CA VAL A 162 -70.82 40.97 0.03
C VAL A 162 -70.24 41.00 -1.38
N LEU A 163 -69.44 40.00 -1.75
CA LEU A 163 -68.94 39.85 -3.13
C LEU A 163 -70.07 39.57 -4.13
N GLU A 164 -71.06 38.76 -3.77
CA GLU A 164 -72.25 38.51 -4.58
C GLU A 164 -73.11 39.78 -4.73
N SER A 165 -73.25 40.56 -3.65
CA SER A 165 -73.92 41.87 -3.68
C SER A 165 -73.17 42.87 -4.57
N ALA A 166 -71.84 42.83 -4.57
CA ALA A 166 -71.01 43.63 -5.46
C ALA A 166 -71.17 43.20 -6.93
N GLN A 167 -71.19 41.90 -7.19
CA GLN A 167 -71.43 41.36 -8.53
C GLN A 167 -72.81 41.74 -9.06
N ALA A 168 -73.84 41.63 -8.21
CA ALA A 168 -75.21 42.06 -8.55
C ALA A 168 -75.26 43.56 -8.88
N PHE A 169 -74.59 44.41 -8.10
CA PHE A 169 -74.48 45.85 -8.37
C PHE A 169 -73.78 46.15 -9.71
N LEU A 170 -72.66 45.47 -10.00
CA LEU A 170 -71.92 45.66 -11.25
C LEU A 170 -72.68 45.16 -12.48
N SER A 171 -73.49 44.10 -12.34
CA SER A 171 -74.35 43.60 -13.42
C SER A 171 -75.46 44.59 -13.82
N GLN A 172 -75.96 45.37 -12.86
CA GLN A 172 -76.97 46.40 -13.09
C GLN A 172 -76.38 47.71 -13.65
N HIS A 173 -75.06 47.89 -13.50
CA HIS A 173 -74.32 49.08 -13.88
C HIS A 173 -73.02 48.74 -14.64
N PRO A 174 -73.13 48.22 -15.89
CA PRO A 174 -71.96 47.88 -16.70
C PRO A 174 -71.13 49.12 -17.03
N PHE A 175 -69.82 48.97 -16.92
CA PHE A 175 -68.83 49.99 -17.19
C PHE A 175 -67.77 49.43 -18.16
N ASP A 176 -67.10 50.31 -18.89
CA ASP A 176 -66.04 49.94 -19.83
C ASP A 176 -64.69 49.92 -19.09
N GLU A 177 -63.96 48.82 -19.17
CA GLU A 177 -62.73 48.60 -18.38
C GLU A 177 -61.53 49.37 -18.94
N LEU A 178 -61.57 49.77 -20.22
CA LEU A 178 -60.43 50.28 -21.00
C LEU A 178 -60.27 51.82 -21.04
N GLU A 179 -61.10 52.62 -20.37
CA GLU A 179 -60.90 54.08 -20.31
C GLU A 179 -60.16 54.53 -19.03
N GLU A 180 -58.85 54.81 -19.15
CA GLU A 180 -58.12 55.62 -18.17
C GLU A 180 -58.59 57.09 -18.19
N PRO A 181 -58.66 57.76 -17.02
CA PRO A 181 -59.22 59.10 -16.93
C PRO A 181 -58.30 60.14 -17.60
N ARG A 182 -58.68 60.63 -18.80
CA ARG A 182 -58.09 61.85 -19.35
C ARG A 182 -58.69 63.08 -18.66
N SER A 183 -57.87 63.72 -17.83
CA SER A 183 -57.98 65.08 -17.25
C SER A 183 -59.18 65.37 -16.34
N GLU A 184 -58.87 65.76 -15.10
CA GLU A 184 -59.78 66.35 -14.12
C GLU A 184 -60.42 67.64 -14.68
N SER A 185 -61.71 67.58 -15.03
CA SER A 185 -62.56 68.78 -15.16
C SER A 185 -63.62 68.74 -14.06
N LYS A 186 -63.83 69.87 -13.38
CA LYS A 186 -64.63 70.01 -12.15
C LYS A 186 -66.15 69.80 -12.33
N ASP A 187 -66.63 69.51 -13.53
CA ASP A 187 -68.04 69.19 -13.81
C ASP A 187 -68.19 67.76 -14.33
N THR A 188 -68.06 66.79 -13.42
CA THR A 188 -68.33 65.38 -13.74
C THR A 188 -69.82 65.15 -13.99
N SER A 189 -70.15 64.69 -15.19
CA SER A 189 -71.53 64.30 -15.51
C SER A 189 -72.02 63.18 -14.58
N PRO A 190 -73.32 63.11 -14.24
CA PRO A 190 -73.86 62.02 -13.41
C PRO A 190 -73.53 60.61 -13.93
N ARG A 191 -73.37 60.47 -15.25
CA ARG A 191 -72.98 59.22 -15.91
C ARG A 191 -71.52 58.84 -15.63
N GLN A 192 -70.60 59.81 -15.63
CA GLN A 192 -69.20 59.60 -15.26
C GLN A 192 -69.04 59.29 -13.76
N ARG A 193 -69.87 59.88 -12.89
CA ARG A 193 -69.88 59.54 -11.45
C ARG A 193 -70.29 58.09 -11.21
N ILE A 194 -71.33 57.62 -11.90
CA ILE A 194 -71.76 56.21 -11.85
C ILE A 194 -70.63 55.29 -12.32
N GLN A 195 -70.00 55.58 -13.46
CA GLN A 195 -68.89 54.77 -14.00
C GLN A 195 -67.67 54.74 -13.08
N ASN A 196 -67.31 55.87 -12.47
CA ASN A 196 -66.19 55.95 -11.53
C ASN A 196 -66.47 55.12 -10.25
N LEU A 197 -67.70 55.15 -9.75
CA LEU A 197 -68.12 54.37 -8.57
C LEU A 197 -68.23 52.87 -8.88
N SER A 198 -68.75 52.49 -10.06
CA SER A 198 -68.71 51.08 -10.52
C SER A 198 -67.28 50.57 -10.66
N ARG A 199 -66.36 51.37 -11.23
CA ARG A 199 -64.92 51.03 -11.28
C ARG A 199 -64.32 50.87 -9.88
N PHE A 200 -64.69 51.73 -8.93
CA PHE A 200 -64.23 51.63 -7.54
C PHE A 200 -64.72 50.36 -6.86
N VAL A 201 -66.01 50.06 -6.95
CA VAL A 201 -66.61 48.83 -6.41
C VAL A 201 -65.98 47.60 -7.03
N TRP A 202 -65.75 47.59 -8.34
CA TRP A 202 -65.06 46.49 -9.02
C TRP A 202 -63.63 46.31 -8.50
N LYS A 203 -62.82 47.36 -8.43
CA LYS A 203 -61.46 47.28 -7.88
C LYS A 203 -61.44 46.73 -6.45
N GLN A 204 -62.33 47.23 -5.59
CA GLN A 204 -62.43 46.79 -4.20
C GLN A 204 -62.91 45.33 -4.09
N ALA A 205 -63.91 44.92 -4.88
CA ALA A 205 -64.36 43.53 -4.91
C ALA A 205 -63.27 42.57 -5.43
N THR A 206 -62.49 42.97 -6.44
CA THR A 206 -61.35 42.19 -6.95
C THR A 206 -60.27 42.04 -5.88
N VAL A 207 -59.86 43.14 -5.22
CA VAL A 207 -58.88 43.09 -4.13
C VAL A 207 -59.36 42.23 -2.98
N ALA A 208 -60.62 42.36 -2.55
CA ALA A 208 -61.21 41.52 -1.51
C ALA A 208 -61.21 40.03 -1.88
N SER A 209 -61.53 39.70 -3.15
CA SER A 209 -61.50 38.33 -3.66
C SER A 209 -60.08 37.76 -3.67
N GLU A 210 -59.11 38.52 -4.19
CA GLU A 210 -57.69 38.11 -4.23
C GLU A 210 -57.12 37.91 -2.82
N LEU A 211 -57.41 38.82 -1.89
CA LEU A 211 -56.99 38.69 -0.49
C LEU A 211 -57.62 37.48 0.20
N TRP A 212 -58.89 37.18 -0.07
CA TRP A 212 -59.57 36.01 0.48
C TRP A 212 -58.99 34.69 -0.05
N GLU A 213 -58.75 34.58 -1.36
CA GLU A 213 -58.10 33.41 -1.96
C GLU A 213 -56.67 33.23 -1.44
N LYS A 214 -55.90 34.32 -1.35
CA LYS A 214 -54.54 34.30 -0.81
C LYS A 214 -54.52 33.86 0.66
N LEU A 215 -55.37 34.45 1.50
CA LEU A 215 -55.42 34.12 2.93
C LEU A 215 -55.83 32.65 3.15
N THR A 216 -56.84 32.16 2.44
CA THR A 216 -57.31 30.77 2.55
C THR A 216 -56.26 29.77 2.06
N ALA A 217 -55.55 30.06 0.96
CA ALA A 217 -54.43 29.25 0.49
C ALA A 217 -53.29 29.20 1.52
N ARG A 218 -52.89 30.37 2.05
CA ARG A 218 -51.84 30.46 3.09
C ARG A 218 -52.21 29.70 4.36
N CYS A 219 -53.48 29.69 4.78
CA CYS A 219 -53.93 28.89 5.93
C CYS A 219 -53.70 27.39 5.71
N VAL A 220 -54.06 26.89 4.53
CA VAL A 220 -53.86 25.46 4.19
C VAL A 220 -52.38 25.11 4.11
N ASP A 221 -51.57 25.98 3.52
CA ASP A 221 -50.11 25.76 3.42
C ASP A 221 -49.44 25.78 4.80
N GLN A 222 -49.82 26.71 5.67
CA GLN A 222 -49.33 26.81 7.05
C GLN A 222 -49.75 25.57 7.86
N HIS A 223 -51.00 25.13 7.75
CA HIS A 223 -51.46 23.90 8.40
C HIS A 223 -50.65 22.69 7.94
N ARG A 224 -50.46 22.52 6.63
CA ARG A 224 -49.66 21.43 6.06
C ARG A 224 -48.19 21.51 6.49
N HIS A 225 -47.65 22.71 6.69
CA HIS A 225 -46.29 22.90 7.19
C HIS A 225 -46.19 22.45 8.66
N ILE A 226 -47.11 22.90 9.52
CA ILE A 226 -47.18 22.50 10.94
C ILE A 226 -47.29 20.98 11.08
N GLU A 227 -48.14 20.33 10.29
CA GLU A 227 -48.31 18.87 10.35
C GLU A 227 -47.04 18.11 9.95
N ARG A 228 -46.40 18.51 8.85
CA ARG A 228 -45.12 17.90 8.41
C ARG A 228 -44.01 18.10 9.44
N THR A 229 -43.91 19.29 10.02
CA THR A 229 -42.93 19.60 11.07
C THR A 229 -43.17 18.74 12.31
N LEU A 230 -44.42 18.55 12.72
CA LEU A 230 -44.76 17.69 13.85
C LEU A 230 -44.41 16.22 13.59
N GLU A 231 -44.74 15.70 12.41
CA GLU A 231 -44.39 14.32 12.00
C GLU A 231 -42.87 14.10 12.04
N GLN A 232 -42.09 15.02 11.47
CA GLN A 232 -40.63 14.94 11.46
C GLN A 232 -40.02 15.03 12.87
N LEU A 233 -40.56 15.89 13.75
CA LEU A 233 -40.09 15.99 15.13
C LEU A 233 -40.38 14.72 15.94
N LEU A 234 -41.55 14.10 15.74
CA LEU A 234 -41.90 12.82 16.37
C LEU A 234 -40.99 11.68 15.86
N GLU A 235 -40.70 11.65 14.56
CA GLU A 235 -39.79 10.67 13.96
C GLU A 235 -38.35 10.82 14.52
N ILE A 236 -37.86 12.05 14.61
CA ILE A 236 -36.56 12.35 15.24
C ILE A 236 -36.52 11.88 16.69
N GLN A 237 -37.52 12.21 17.50
CA GLN A 237 -37.56 11.79 18.91
C GLN A 237 -37.60 10.27 19.06
N GLY A 238 -38.47 9.58 18.32
CA GLY A 238 -38.57 8.12 18.37
C GLY A 238 -37.27 7.43 17.94
N ALA A 239 -36.66 7.89 16.84
CA ALA A 239 -35.40 7.34 16.36
C ALA A 239 -34.24 7.63 17.33
N MET A 240 -34.21 8.80 17.96
CA MET A 240 -33.21 9.13 18.99
C MET A 240 -33.34 8.25 20.23
N GLU A 241 -34.55 7.94 20.68
CA GLU A 241 -34.79 7.03 21.81
C GLU A 241 -34.31 5.61 21.51
N GLU A 242 -34.65 5.08 20.33
CA GLU A 242 -34.20 3.75 19.88
C GLU A 242 -32.66 3.68 19.76
N LEU A 243 -32.04 4.70 19.16
CA LEU A 243 -30.58 4.81 19.06
C LEU A 243 -29.92 4.92 20.43
N SER A 244 -30.50 5.67 21.37
CA SER A 244 -29.96 5.80 22.72
C SER A 244 -30.03 4.47 23.49
N ALA A 245 -31.14 3.72 23.36
CA ALA A 245 -31.29 2.40 23.99
C ALA A 245 -30.28 1.39 23.45
N THR A 246 -30.15 1.32 22.12
CA THR A 246 -29.20 0.42 21.44
C THR A 246 -27.75 0.80 21.74
N LEU A 247 -27.40 2.09 21.80
CA LEU A 247 -26.07 2.56 22.23
C LEU A 247 -25.76 2.13 23.66
N THR A 248 -26.73 2.23 24.57
CA THR A 248 -26.57 1.84 25.98
C THR A 248 -26.30 0.33 26.11
N GLN A 249 -26.98 -0.49 25.31
CA GLN A 249 -26.72 -1.94 25.26
C GLN A 249 -25.30 -2.23 24.74
N ALA A 250 -24.87 -1.53 23.68
CA ALA A 250 -23.55 -1.71 23.08
C ALA A 250 -22.41 -1.29 24.02
N GLU A 251 -22.60 -0.16 24.72
CA GLU A 251 -21.68 0.31 25.76
C GLU A 251 -21.61 -0.65 26.94
N GLY A 252 -22.72 -1.30 27.28
CA GLY A 252 -22.76 -2.38 28.27
C GLY A 252 -21.87 -3.57 27.88
N VAL A 253 -21.92 -4.01 26.61
CA VAL A 253 -21.01 -5.07 26.11
C VAL A 253 -19.56 -4.60 26.16
N ARG A 254 -19.27 -3.37 25.71
CA ARG A 254 -17.91 -2.79 25.80
C ARG A 254 -17.38 -2.79 27.23
N ALA A 255 -18.21 -2.50 28.22
CA ALA A 255 -17.82 -2.49 29.63
C ALA A 255 -17.44 -3.89 30.17
N THR A 256 -17.85 -4.97 29.49
CA THR A 256 -17.48 -6.35 29.88
C THR A 256 -16.15 -6.82 29.30
N TRP A 257 -15.48 -6.02 28.45
CA TRP A 257 -14.21 -6.42 27.85
C TRP A 257 -13.08 -6.42 28.89
N GLU A 258 -12.50 -7.61 29.10
CA GLU A 258 -11.31 -7.79 29.94
C GLU A 258 -10.06 -7.13 29.32
N PRO A 259 -9.07 -6.69 30.11
CA PRO A 259 -7.78 -6.25 29.58
C PRO A 259 -7.11 -7.34 28.73
N ILE A 260 -6.39 -6.95 27.66
CA ILE A 260 -5.79 -7.92 26.72
C ILE A 260 -4.70 -8.77 27.39
N GLY A 261 -3.97 -8.19 28.36
CA GLY A 261 -2.94 -8.91 29.11
C GLY A 261 -3.47 -10.05 29.98
N ASP A 262 -4.77 -10.06 30.28
CA ASP A 262 -5.41 -11.10 31.11
C ASP A 262 -6.02 -12.22 30.26
N LEU A 263 -6.06 -12.06 28.93
CA LEU A 263 -6.58 -13.07 28.01
C LEU A 263 -5.57 -14.18 27.77
N PHE A 264 -6.06 -15.41 27.69
CA PHE A 264 -5.24 -16.53 27.21
C PHE A 264 -4.96 -16.37 25.72
N ILE A 265 -3.71 -16.65 25.32
CA ILE A 265 -3.28 -16.55 23.92
C ILE A 265 -4.16 -17.41 23.00
N ASP A 266 -4.51 -18.60 23.47
CA ASP A 266 -5.33 -19.56 22.73
C ASP A 266 -6.78 -19.10 22.53
N SER A 267 -7.30 -18.19 23.38
CA SER A 267 -8.66 -17.64 23.25
C SER A 267 -8.73 -16.37 22.40
N LEU A 268 -7.58 -15.79 21.99
CA LEU A 268 -7.53 -14.58 21.17
C LEU A 268 -8.30 -14.71 19.84
N PRO A 269 -8.23 -15.84 19.08
CA PRO A 269 -9.02 -16.02 17.86
C PRO A 269 -10.53 -15.89 18.09
N GLU A 270 -11.05 -16.49 19.16
CA GLU A 270 -12.45 -16.43 19.54
C GLU A 270 -12.86 -15.00 19.88
N HIS A 271 -12.05 -14.27 20.66
CA HIS A 271 -12.31 -12.86 20.97
C HIS A 271 -12.27 -11.96 19.72
N ILE A 272 -11.35 -12.20 18.79
CA ILE A 272 -11.29 -11.47 17.51
C ILE A 272 -12.57 -11.73 16.69
N GLN A 273 -13.01 -12.98 16.62
CA GLN A 273 -14.21 -13.34 15.86
C GLN A 273 -15.48 -12.76 16.50
N ALA A 274 -15.62 -12.85 17.83
CA ALA A 274 -16.73 -12.25 18.56
C ALA A 274 -16.82 -10.73 18.34
N LEU A 275 -15.68 -10.03 18.34
CA LEU A 275 -15.66 -8.59 18.11
C LEU A 275 -15.95 -8.20 16.65
N LYS A 276 -15.59 -9.04 15.68
CA LYS A 276 -16.00 -8.85 14.28
C LYS A 276 -17.52 -8.99 14.13
N LEU A 277 -18.11 -10.01 14.72
CA LEU A 277 -19.57 -10.19 14.73
C LEU A 277 -20.27 -9.03 15.42
N PHE A 278 -19.77 -8.60 16.59
CA PHE A 278 -20.25 -7.41 17.28
C PHE A 278 -20.20 -6.19 16.35
N LYS A 279 -19.08 -5.94 15.66
CA LYS A 279 -18.96 -4.83 14.71
C LYS A 279 -20.00 -4.88 13.57
N GLU A 280 -20.36 -6.07 13.10
CA GLU A 280 -21.40 -6.26 12.07
C GLU A 280 -22.81 -6.00 12.64
N GLU A 281 -23.09 -6.44 13.86
CA GLU A 281 -24.38 -6.24 14.54
C GLU A 281 -24.71 -4.74 14.76
N PHE A 282 -23.70 -3.89 14.99
CA PHE A 282 -23.91 -2.44 15.17
C PHE A 282 -23.84 -1.63 13.87
N PHE A 283 -23.72 -2.26 12.70
CA PHE A 283 -23.73 -1.56 11.41
C PHE A 283 -25.03 -0.75 11.16
N PRO A 284 -26.25 -1.26 11.43
CA PRO A 284 -27.50 -0.54 11.20
C PRO A 284 -27.63 0.76 12.00
N MET A 285 -26.92 0.88 13.14
CA MET A 285 -26.88 2.10 13.96
C MET A 285 -26.27 3.28 13.20
N LYS A 286 -25.33 3.02 12.28
CA LYS A 286 -24.76 4.05 11.40
C LYS A 286 -25.85 4.71 10.54
N ASP A 287 -26.74 3.89 9.99
CA ASP A 287 -27.81 4.35 9.11
C ASP A 287 -28.88 5.10 9.92
N GLY A 288 -29.19 4.63 11.14
CA GLY A 288 -30.08 5.35 12.06
C GLY A 288 -29.54 6.72 12.49
N VAL A 289 -28.26 6.81 12.88
CA VAL A 289 -27.62 8.09 13.22
C VAL A 289 -27.63 9.04 12.01
N LYS A 290 -27.40 8.53 10.81
CA LYS A 290 -27.48 9.33 9.58
C LYS A 290 -28.91 9.84 9.33
N LEU A 291 -29.92 8.97 9.44
CA LEU A 291 -31.32 9.34 9.26
C LEU A 291 -31.73 10.50 10.18
N VAL A 292 -31.42 10.41 11.48
CA VAL A 292 -31.79 11.45 12.44
C VAL A 292 -31.08 12.79 12.13
N ASN A 293 -29.80 12.75 11.76
CA ASN A 293 -29.07 13.95 11.34
C ASN A 293 -29.65 14.56 10.05
N ASP A 294 -30.03 13.74 9.08
CA ASP A 294 -30.64 14.18 7.82
C ASP A 294 -32.03 14.83 8.07
N LEU A 295 -32.85 14.24 8.94
CA LEU A 295 -34.14 14.80 9.35
C LEU A 295 -33.97 16.12 10.12
N ALA A 296 -33.01 16.21 11.05
CA ALA A 296 -32.69 17.44 11.76
C ALA A 296 -32.21 18.55 10.81
N HIS A 297 -31.44 18.18 9.78
CA HIS A 297 -30.99 19.12 8.76
C HIS A 297 -32.13 19.61 7.86
N GLN A 298 -33.07 18.73 7.49
CA GLN A 298 -34.27 19.10 6.73
C GLN A 298 -35.17 20.09 7.50
N LEU A 299 -35.28 19.93 8.83
CA LEU A 299 -35.98 20.88 9.69
C LEU A 299 -35.28 22.25 9.72
N ALA A 300 -33.95 22.26 9.82
CA ALA A 300 -33.16 23.49 9.80
C ALA A 300 -33.30 24.26 8.48
N ILE A 301 -33.37 23.56 7.33
CA ILE A 301 -33.63 24.17 6.01
C ILE A 301 -35.03 24.82 5.96
N SER A 302 -35.97 24.31 6.75
CA SER A 302 -37.35 24.84 6.85
C SER A 302 -37.49 25.92 7.94
N ASP A 303 -36.37 26.50 8.41
CA ASP A 303 -36.29 27.47 9.52
C ASP A 303 -36.85 26.98 10.88
N VAL A 304 -37.01 25.66 11.05
CA VAL A 304 -37.42 25.05 12.31
C VAL A 304 -36.18 24.50 13.02
N HIS A 305 -35.73 25.21 14.05
CA HIS A 305 -34.59 24.79 14.86
C HIS A 305 -35.07 23.87 15.98
N LEU A 306 -34.41 22.70 16.14
CA LEU A 306 -34.66 21.78 17.24
C LEU A 306 -34.54 22.49 18.60
N SER A 307 -35.34 22.05 19.58
CA SER A 307 -35.21 22.50 20.95
C SER A 307 -33.79 22.25 21.50
N MET A 308 -33.36 23.06 22.47
CA MET A 308 -32.03 22.90 23.07
C MET A 308 -31.80 21.50 23.65
N GLU A 309 -32.85 20.87 24.17
CA GLU A 309 -32.79 19.52 24.73
C GLU A 309 -32.62 18.46 23.63
N ASN A 310 -33.43 18.51 22.58
CA ASN A 310 -33.32 17.60 21.43
C ASN A 310 -31.97 17.76 20.71
N SER A 311 -31.49 19.01 20.54
CA SER A 311 -30.17 19.28 19.95
C SER A 311 -29.03 18.68 20.78
N ARG A 312 -29.06 18.83 22.11
CA ARG A 312 -28.06 18.23 23.00
C ARG A 312 -28.11 16.70 22.97
N ALA A 313 -29.31 16.12 22.99
CA ALA A 313 -29.47 14.68 22.94
C ALA A 313 -28.94 14.10 21.60
N LEU A 314 -29.19 14.77 20.48
CA LEU A 314 -28.65 14.38 19.18
C LEU A 314 -27.11 14.47 19.14
N GLU A 315 -26.54 15.56 19.68
CA GLU A 315 -25.10 15.71 19.81
C GLU A 315 -24.48 14.60 20.67
N GLN A 316 -25.11 14.27 21.81
CA GLN A 316 -24.66 13.18 22.68
C GLN A 316 -24.70 11.82 21.99
N ILE A 317 -25.76 11.51 21.24
CA ILE A 317 -25.86 10.26 20.45
C ILE A 317 -24.72 10.20 19.42
N ASN A 318 -24.47 11.29 18.69
CA ASN A 318 -23.38 11.38 17.72
C ASN A 318 -21.99 11.15 18.35
N ILE A 319 -21.73 11.76 19.52
CA ILE A 319 -20.48 11.60 20.25
C ILE A 319 -20.31 10.16 20.74
N ARG A 320 -21.33 9.59 21.40
CA ARG A 320 -21.32 8.23 21.95
C ARG A 320 -21.11 7.18 20.85
N TRP A 321 -21.84 7.30 19.74
CA TRP A 321 -21.67 6.46 18.56
C TRP A 321 -20.24 6.48 18.03
N LYS A 322 -19.67 7.68 17.84
CA LYS A 322 -18.30 7.82 17.32
C LYS A 322 -17.27 7.24 18.28
N GLN A 323 -17.43 7.46 19.59
CA GLN A 323 -16.55 6.90 20.61
C GLN A 323 -16.61 5.37 20.64
N LEU A 324 -17.80 4.79 20.55
CA LEU A 324 -17.99 3.35 20.48
C LEU A 324 -17.33 2.76 19.22
N GLN A 325 -17.53 3.39 18.06
CA GLN A 325 -16.93 2.98 16.79
C GLN A 325 -15.40 2.94 16.87
N VAL A 326 -14.78 3.99 17.42
CA VAL A 326 -13.32 4.06 17.63
C VAL A 326 -12.88 2.97 18.60
N SER A 327 -13.57 2.81 19.73
CA SER A 327 -13.21 1.82 20.76
C SER A 327 -13.26 0.37 20.25
N VAL A 328 -14.26 0.02 19.44
CA VAL A 328 -14.35 -1.30 18.78
C VAL A 328 -13.19 -1.50 17.81
N GLY A 329 -12.87 -0.49 17.00
CA GLY A 329 -11.75 -0.54 16.06
C GLY A 329 -10.39 -0.71 16.74
N GLU A 330 -10.14 0.07 17.80
CA GLU A 330 -8.93 -0.01 18.61
C GLU A 330 -8.80 -1.38 19.28
N ARG A 331 -9.88 -1.87 19.91
CA ARG A 331 -9.86 -3.18 20.56
C ARG A 331 -9.58 -4.30 19.57
N LEU A 332 -10.19 -4.26 18.38
CA LEU A 332 -9.95 -5.27 17.34
C LEU A 332 -8.50 -5.25 16.89
N LYS A 333 -7.94 -4.06 16.68
CA LYS A 333 -6.53 -3.90 16.33
C LYS A 333 -5.62 -4.47 17.41
N GLN A 334 -5.85 -4.13 18.67
CA GLN A 334 -5.02 -4.61 19.78
C GLN A 334 -5.10 -6.14 19.94
N LEU A 335 -6.28 -6.76 19.79
CA LEU A 335 -6.42 -8.21 19.81
C LEU A 335 -5.70 -8.88 18.63
N GLN A 336 -5.77 -8.29 17.43
CA GLN A 336 -5.05 -8.77 16.26
C GLN A 336 -3.53 -8.64 16.41
N ASP A 337 -3.06 -7.52 16.99
CA ASP A 337 -1.66 -7.29 17.29
C ASP A 337 -1.17 -8.31 18.33
N ALA A 338 -1.91 -8.51 19.43
CA ALA A 338 -1.59 -9.53 20.43
C ALA A 338 -1.57 -10.94 19.84
N HIS A 339 -2.51 -11.28 18.96
CA HIS A 339 -2.53 -12.58 18.31
C HIS A 339 -1.38 -12.77 17.32
N ARG A 340 -0.95 -11.71 16.62
CA ARG A 340 0.24 -11.74 15.75
C ARG A 340 1.51 -11.94 16.57
N ASP A 341 1.62 -11.21 17.68
CA ASP A 341 2.85 -11.10 18.45
C ASP A 341 3.02 -12.24 19.45
N PHE A 342 1.94 -12.85 19.93
CA PHE A 342 2.00 -13.92 20.93
C PHE A 342 1.28 -15.20 20.51
N GLY A 343 0.55 -15.21 19.38
CA GLY A 343 -0.16 -16.40 18.92
C GLY A 343 0.77 -17.58 18.57
N PRO A 344 0.20 -18.75 18.25
CA PRO A 344 0.96 -19.98 17.96
C PRO A 344 1.95 -19.87 16.78
N GLY A 345 1.76 -18.88 15.89
CA GLY A 345 2.66 -18.57 14.77
C GLY A 345 3.67 -17.46 15.06
N SER A 346 3.73 -16.95 16.28
CA SER A 346 4.57 -15.81 16.65
C SER A 346 6.02 -16.22 16.86
N GLN A 347 6.94 -15.35 16.44
CA GLN A 347 8.38 -15.52 16.69
C GLN A 347 8.88 -14.50 17.74
N HIS A 348 7.97 -13.88 18.50
CA HIS A 348 8.29 -12.74 19.37
C HIS A 348 9.24 -13.13 20.52
N PHE A 349 9.18 -14.36 21.02
CA PHE A 349 10.13 -14.82 22.05
C PHE A 349 11.60 -14.69 21.60
N LEU A 350 11.86 -14.77 20.28
CA LEU A 350 13.17 -14.58 19.68
C LEU A 350 13.60 -13.12 19.57
N SER A 351 12.75 -12.13 19.84
CA SER A 351 13.16 -10.72 19.89
C SER A 351 14.28 -10.48 20.91
N SER A 352 14.32 -11.28 21.98
CA SER A 352 15.34 -11.27 23.01
C SER A 352 16.72 -11.81 22.57
N SER A 353 16.84 -12.38 21.35
CA SER A 353 18.11 -12.88 20.81
C SER A 353 19.11 -11.74 20.52
N VAL A 354 18.59 -10.55 20.24
CA VAL A 354 19.35 -9.33 19.95
C VAL A 354 19.17 -8.28 21.04
N GLN A 355 20.09 -7.31 21.06
CA GLN A 355 20.07 -6.19 21.99
C GLN A 355 20.33 -4.90 21.21
N VAL A 356 19.90 -3.76 21.75
CA VAL A 356 20.17 -2.42 21.21
C VAL A 356 21.66 -2.29 20.87
N PRO A 357 22.04 -1.80 19.67
CA PRO A 357 21.23 -1.09 18.67
C PRO A 357 20.48 -1.98 17.66
N TRP A 358 20.46 -3.30 17.87
CA TRP A 358 19.83 -4.26 16.96
C TRP A 358 18.39 -4.60 17.35
N GLU A 359 17.54 -4.73 16.34
CA GLU A 359 16.16 -5.20 16.46
C GLU A 359 15.93 -6.36 15.49
N ARG A 360 15.22 -7.40 15.96
CA ARG A 360 14.80 -8.52 15.13
C ARG A 360 13.41 -8.23 14.57
N ALA A 361 13.29 -8.22 13.26
CA ALA A 361 12.04 -8.00 12.55
C ALA A 361 11.70 -9.21 11.67
N ILE A 362 10.45 -9.28 11.20
CA ILE A 362 9.94 -10.39 10.39
C ILE A 362 9.46 -9.84 9.04
N SER A 363 9.94 -10.43 7.94
CA SER A 363 9.49 -10.08 6.59
C SER A 363 8.08 -10.62 6.29
N PRO A 364 7.41 -10.16 5.21
CA PRO A 364 6.11 -10.70 4.79
C PRO A 364 6.11 -12.22 4.60
N ASN A 365 7.24 -12.78 4.15
CA ASN A 365 7.44 -14.23 3.95
C ASN A 365 7.77 -14.98 5.26
N LYS A 366 7.56 -14.37 6.44
CA LYS A 366 7.84 -14.94 7.77
C LYS A 366 9.32 -15.24 8.05
N VAL A 367 10.23 -14.76 7.19
CA VAL A 367 11.68 -14.88 7.37
C VAL A 367 12.19 -13.73 8.26
N PRO A 368 13.00 -14.01 9.30
CA PRO A 368 13.58 -12.97 10.13
C PRO A 368 14.69 -12.19 9.42
N TYR A 369 14.77 -10.90 9.74
CA TYR A 369 15.87 -10.02 9.38
C TYR A 369 16.18 -9.09 10.56
N TYR A 370 17.33 -8.45 10.52
CA TYR A 370 17.85 -7.66 11.64
C TYR A 370 18.07 -6.22 11.20
N ILE A 371 17.61 -5.30 12.04
CA ILE A 371 17.68 -3.85 11.81
C ILE A 371 18.73 -3.31 12.79
N ASN A 372 19.73 -2.59 12.28
CA ASN A 372 20.66 -1.84 13.10
C ASN A 372 20.25 -0.37 13.09
N HIS A 373 19.68 0.10 14.20
CA HIS A 373 19.20 1.49 14.32
C HIS A 373 20.32 2.52 14.32
N GLN A 374 21.52 2.15 14.78
CA GLN A 374 22.68 3.03 14.81
C GLN A 374 23.28 3.22 13.40
N ALA A 375 23.38 2.14 12.63
CA ALA A 375 23.91 2.17 11.27
C ALA A 375 22.85 2.49 10.21
N GLN A 376 21.56 2.45 10.57
CA GLN A 376 20.41 2.57 9.65
C GLN A 376 20.47 1.53 8.50
N THR A 377 20.87 0.31 8.83
CA THR A 377 21.00 -0.80 7.87
C THR A 377 20.13 -1.98 8.28
N THR A 378 19.66 -2.74 7.30
CA THR A 378 19.01 -4.04 7.52
C THR A 378 19.88 -5.16 6.95
N CYS A 379 19.88 -6.32 7.60
CA CYS A 379 20.60 -7.50 7.12
C CYS A 379 19.85 -8.80 7.43
N TRP A 380 20.06 -9.82 6.60
CA TRP A 380 19.49 -11.16 6.83
C TRP A 380 20.22 -11.93 7.92
N ASP A 381 21.50 -11.63 8.14
CA ASP A 381 22.34 -12.35 9.09
C ASP A 381 22.17 -11.76 10.49
N HIS A 382 22.04 -12.63 11.49
CA HIS A 382 22.06 -12.23 12.89
C HIS A 382 23.41 -11.54 13.20
N PRO A 383 23.47 -10.49 14.05
CA PRO A 383 24.72 -9.77 14.34
C PRO A 383 25.85 -10.70 14.83
N LYS A 384 25.53 -11.64 15.72
CA LYS A 384 26.49 -12.67 16.17
C LYS A 384 26.87 -13.69 15.08
N MET A 385 26.02 -13.94 14.07
CA MET A 385 26.40 -14.75 12.91
C MET A 385 27.38 -13.99 12.02
N THR A 386 27.16 -12.69 11.83
CA THR A 386 28.09 -11.82 11.10
C THR A 386 29.46 -11.79 11.77
N GLU A 387 29.50 -11.60 13.09
CA GLU A 387 30.73 -11.68 13.90
C GLU A 387 31.39 -13.06 13.74
N LEU A 388 30.62 -14.15 13.82
CA LEU A 388 31.13 -15.50 13.62
C LEU A 388 31.79 -15.64 12.25
N TYR A 389 31.13 -15.25 11.15
CA TYR A 389 31.70 -15.32 9.80
C TYR A 389 32.99 -14.51 9.67
N GLN A 390 33.08 -13.33 10.31
CA GLN A 390 34.32 -12.54 10.35
C GLN A 390 35.45 -13.32 11.03
N THR A 391 35.20 -13.96 12.18
CA THR A 391 36.21 -14.80 12.85
C THR A 391 36.60 -16.05 12.05
N LEU A 392 35.74 -16.54 11.14
CA LEU A 392 36.08 -17.65 10.25
C LEU A 392 37.15 -17.26 9.22
N ALA A 393 37.28 -15.97 8.89
CA ALA A 393 38.28 -15.48 7.95
C ALA A 393 39.72 -15.71 8.44
N ASP A 394 39.94 -15.73 9.77
CA ASP A 394 41.26 -16.01 10.38
C ASP A 394 41.80 -17.40 10.02
N LEU A 395 40.93 -18.33 9.62
CA LEU A 395 41.29 -19.70 9.23
C LEU A 395 41.70 -19.80 7.76
N ASN A 396 41.60 -18.72 6.97
CA ASN A 396 41.98 -18.72 5.56
C ASN A 396 43.49 -18.96 5.34
N ASN A 397 44.31 -18.78 6.38
CA ASN A 397 45.73 -19.10 6.35
C ASN A 397 46.06 -20.62 6.35
N ILE A 398 45.06 -21.48 6.56
CA ILE A 398 45.22 -22.94 6.51
C ILE A 398 45.33 -23.36 5.05
N LYS A 399 46.45 -23.99 4.68
CA LYS A 399 46.76 -24.37 3.29
C LYS A 399 45.90 -25.54 2.77
N PHE A 400 45.49 -26.42 3.67
CA PHE A 400 44.71 -27.61 3.32
C PHE A 400 43.20 -27.34 3.46
N SER A 401 42.49 -27.35 2.34
CA SER A 401 41.06 -26.98 2.26
C SER A 401 40.14 -27.82 3.16
N ALA A 402 40.38 -29.14 3.24
CA ALA A 402 39.59 -30.03 4.07
C ALA A 402 39.69 -29.68 5.56
N TYR A 403 40.90 -29.42 6.07
CA TYR A 403 41.09 -28.97 7.46
C TYR A 403 40.58 -27.55 7.68
N ARG A 404 40.77 -26.64 6.72
CA ARG A 404 40.25 -25.26 6.81
C ARG A 404 38.75 -25.27 6.98
N THR A 405 38.05 -26.00 6.11
CA THR A 405 36.58 -26.13 6.14
C THR A 405 36.12 -26.81 7.42
N ALA A 406 36.77 -27.92 7.83
CA ALA A 406 36.44 -28.60 9.08
C ALA A 406 36.64 -27.71 10.31
N MET A 407 37.70 -26.91 10.37
CA MET A 407 37.93 -25.97 11.49
C MET A 407 36.93 -24.82 11.48
N LYS A 408 36.55 -24.31 10.31
CA LYS A 408 35.46 -23.33 10.18
C LYS A 408 34.15 -23.91 10.69
N LEU A 409 33.78 -25.11 10.23
CA LEU A 409 32.59 -25.82 10.68
C LEU A 409 32.64 -26.14 12.17
N ARG A 410 33.79 -26.47 12.74
CA ARG A 410 33.93 -26.70 14.18
C ARG A 410 33.62 -25.44 15.00
N ARG A 411 34.00 -24.25 14.50
CA ARG A 411 33.63 -22.97 15.14
C ARG A 411 32.13 -22.71 15.03
N VAL A 412 31.53 -22.94 13.86
CA VAL A 412 30.08 -22.85 13.67
C VAL A 412 29.36 -23.82 14.62
N GLN A 413 29.76 -25.08 14.65
CA GLN A 413 29.20 -26.13 15.48
C GLN A 413 29.14 -25.73 16.97
N LYS A 414 30.24 -25.16 17.50
CA LYS A 414 30.32 -24.67 18.89
C LYS A 414 29.50 -23.41 19.13
N ALA A 415 29.49 -22.47 18.19
CA ALA A 415 28.70 -21.24 18.30
C ALA A 415 27.20 -21.55 18.34
N LEU A 416 26.76 -22.54 17.57
CA LEU A 416 25.38 -23.03 17.54
C LEU A 416 25.07 -24.05 18.65
N ARG A 417 26.05 -24.47 19.47
CA ARG A 417 25.91 -25.52 20.49
C ARG A 417 25.43 -26.89 19.98
N LEU A 418 25.47 -27.11 18.66
CA LEU A 418 25.08 -28.39 18.05
C LEU A 418 26.08 -29.50 18.39
N ASP A 419 27.29 -29.16 18.85
CA ASP A 419 28.26 -30.15 19.34
C ASP A 419 27.82 -30.86 20.62
N LEU A 420 26.83 -30.33 21.34
CA LEU A 420 26.26 -30.93 22.55
C LEU A 420 25.03 -31.82 22.26
N VAL A 421 24.40 -31.62 21.10
CA VAL A 421 23.20 -32.35 20.65
C VAL A 421 23.60 -33.74 20.16
N THR A 422 22.92 -34.78 20.62
CA THR A 422 23.12 -36.14 20.10
C THR A 422 22.15 -36.45 18.96
N LEU A 423 22.48 -37.43 18.12
CA LEU A 423 21.58 -37.86 17.05
C LEU A 423 20.30 -38.48 17.63
N THR A 424 20.39 -39.18 18.76
CA THR A 424 19.24 -39.74 19.48
C THR A 424 18.26 -38.66 19.89
N THR A 425 18.73 -37.60 20.57
CA THR A 425 17.90 -36.45 20.97
C THR A 425 17.25 -35.79 19.74
N ALA A 426 18.01 -35.60 18.65
CA ALA A 426 17.45 -35.02 17.42
C ALA A 426 16.34 -35.89 16.80
N LEU A 427 16.51 -37.22 16.82
CA LEU A 427 15.50 -38.16 16.30
C LEU A 427 14.21 -38.14 17.10
N GLU A 428 14.28 -38.02 18.43
CA GLU A 428 13.10 -37.90 19.29
C GLU A 428 12.27 -36.66 18.92
N ILE A 429 12.93 -35.50 18.78
CA ILE A 429 12.28 -34.25 18.36
C ILE A 429 11.68 -34.35 16.94
N PHE A 430 12.41 -34.98 16.00
CA PHE A 430 11.88 -35.17 14.65
C PHE A 430 10.64 -36.07 14.63
N ASN A 431 10.55 -37.04 15.55
CA ASN A 431 9.38 -37.91 15.67
C ASN A 431 8.20 -37.17 16.32
N GLU A 432 8.44 -36.35 17.34
CA GLU A 432 7.40 -35.58 18.05
C GLU A 432 6.73 -34.52 17.15
N HIS A 433 7.45 -33.99 16.16
CA HIS A 433 6.94 -33.03 15.19
C HIS A 433 6.55 -33.66 13.84
N ASP A 434 6.33 -34.98 13.79
CA ASP A 434 5.86 -35.71 12.59
C ASP A 434 6.73 -35.52 11.33
N LEU A 435 8.02 -35.21 11.49
CA LEU A 435 8.96 -34.97 10.37
C LEU A 435 9.43 -36.25 9.69
N GLN A 436 8.64 -37.32 9.63
CA GLN A 436 9.08 -38.59 9.03
C GLN A 436 9.35 -38.46 7.53
N ALA A 437 8.47 -37.77 6.80
CA ALA A 437 8.55 -37.64 5.35
C ALA A 437 9.65 -36.64 4.93
N SER A 438 10.71 -37.12 4.29
CA SER A 438 11.80 -36.28 3.76
C SER A 438 11.35 -35.23 2.74
N GLU A 439 10.21 -35.44 2.07
CA GLU A 439 9.61 -34.53 1.09
C GLU A 439 8.78 -33.40 1.71
N HIS A 440 8.45 -33.48 3.00
CA HIS A 440 7.70 -32.43 3.69
C HIS A 440 8.45 -31.09 3.61
N VAL A 441 7.72 -30.02 3.31
CA VAL A 441 8.26 -28.65 3.23
C VAL A 441 7.84 -27.93 4.50
N MET A 442 8.82 -27.59 5.31
CA MET A 442 8.66 -26.87 6.55
C MET A 442 8.68 -25.36 6.31
N ASP A 443 7.83 -24.62 7.02
CA ASP A 443 7.95 -23.17 7.11
C ASP A 443 8.95 -22.74 8.21
N VAL A 444 9.24 -21.44 8.27
CA VAL A 444 10.19 -20.90 9.26
C VAL A 444 9.72 -21.15 10.70
N VAL A 445 8.41 -21.13 10.96
CA VAL A 445 7.84 -21.28 12.29
C VAL A 445 7.97 -22.74 12.76
N GLU A 446 7.72 -23.71 11.89
CA GLU A 446 7.93 -25.12 12.16
C GLU A 446 9.41 -25.42 12.45
N VAL A 447 10.34 -24.82 11.71
CA VAL A 447 11.78 -24.93 11.99
C VAL A 447 12.12 -24.34 13.36
N ILE A 448 11.54 -23.18 13.71
CA ILE A 448 11.72 -22.57 15.03
C ILE A 448 11.21 -23.50 16.13
N HIS A 449 10.00 -24.06 16.02
CA HIS A 449 9.46 -24.97 17.02
C HIS A 449 10.36 -26.20 17.23
N CYS A 450 10.84 -26.81 16.14
CA CYS A 450 11.76 -27.95 16.23
C CYS A 450 13.09 -27.57 16.91
N LEU A 451 13.64 -26.40 16.61
CA LEU A 451 14.87 -25.92 17.24
C LEU A 451 14.66 -25.57 18.72
N THR A 452 13.53 -24.95 19.08
CA THR A 452 13.17 -24.63 20.46
C THR A 452 13.09 -25.90 21.29
N ALA A 453 12.32 -26.89 20.83
CA ALA A 453 12.20 -28.18 21.52
C ALA A 453 13.57 -28.89 21.66
N LEU A 454 14.42 -28.81 20.62
CA LEU A 454 15.77 -29.36 20.65
C LEU A 454 16.66 -28.71 21.73
N TYR A 455 16.62 -27.37 21.87
CA TYR A 455 17.45 -26.65 22.84
C TYR A 455 16.89 -26.70 24.26
N GLU A 456 15.58 -26.74 24.44
CA GLU A 456 14.94 -26.97 25.74
C GLU A 456 15.28 -28.37 26.27
N ARG A 457 15.15 -29.41 25.45
CA ARG A 457 15.57 -30.77 25.81
C ARG A 457 17.05 -30.84 26.16
N LEU A 458 17.90 -30.12 25.42
CA LEU A 458 19.33 -30.05 25.70
C LEU A 458 19.62 -29.39 27.07
N GLU A 459 18.90 -28.33 27.42
CA GLU A 459 19.01 -27.65 28.71
C GLU A 459 18.58 -28.58 29.86
N GLU A 460 17.47 -29.31 29.69
CA GLU A 460 16.97 -30.30 30.64
C GLU A 460 17.94 -31.47 30.85
N GLU A 461 18.42 -32.10 29.78
CA GLU A 461 19.29 -33.29 29.84
C GLU A 461 20.67 -32.99 30.45
N ARG A 462 21.22 -31.81 30.19
CA ARG A 462 22.59 -31.46 30.57
C ARG A 462 22.69 -30.62 31.84
N GLY A 463 21.60 -29.99 32.28
CA GLY A 463 21.59 -29.06 33.41
C GLY A 463 22.52 -27.86 33.19
N ILE A 464 22.69 -27.42 31.93
CA ILE A 464 23.53 -26.28 31.54
C ILE A 464 22.60 -25.14 31.16
N LEU A 465 22.86 -23.93 31.66
CA LEU A 465 22.15 -22.74 31.24
C LEU A 465 22.42 -22.45 29.75
N VAL A 466 21.41 -22.65 28.91
CA VAL A 466 21.48 -22.36 27.47
C VAL A 466 20.63 -21.11 27.21
N ASN A 467 21.18 -20.13 26.50
CA ASN A 467 20.35 -19.05 25.99
C ASN A 467 19.55 -19.59 24.80
N VAL A 468 18.38 -20.19 25.08
CA VAL A 468 17.51 -20.84 24.09
C VAL A 468 17.15 -19.88 22.95
N PRO A 469 16.64 -18.65 23.20
CA PRO A 469 16.28 -17.73 22.11
C PRO A 469 17.45 -17.44 21.17
N LEU A 470 18.65 -17.21 21.71
CA LEU A 470 19.82 -16.96 20.88
C LEU A 470 20.25 -18.19 20.07
N CYS A 471 20.22 -19.38 20.67
CA CYS A 471 20.65 -20.61 19.99
C CYS A 471 19.68 -20.97 18.85
N VAL A 472 18.37 -20.83 19.09
CA VAL A 472 17.34 -21.03 18.07
C VAL A 472 17.55 -20.06 16.91
N ASP A 473 17.69 -18.76 17.18
CA ASP A 473 17.78 -17.74 16.13
C ASP A 473 19.09 -17.85 15.33
N MET A 474 20.22 -18.15 15.99
CA MET A 474 21.51 -18.41 15.34
C MET A 474 21.47 -19.66 14.46
N SER A 475 20.87 -20.75 14.95
CA SER A 475 20.76 -22.01 14.20
C SER A 475 19.79 -21.90 13.03
N LEU A 476 18.66 -21.21 13.22
CA LEU A 476 17.76 -20.85 12.14
C LEU A 476 18.49 -20.03 11.06
N ASN A 477 19.23 -19.00 11.47
CA ASN A 477 19.99 -18.16 10.54
C ASN A 477 21.02 -18.97 9.75
N TRP A 478 21.74 -19.89 10.40
CA TRP A 478 22.64 -20.83 9.73
C TRP A 478 21.93 -21.74 8.73
N LEU A 479 20.83 -22.37 9.13
CA LEU A 479 20.08 -23.29 8.27
C LEU A 479 19.48 -22.58 7.04
N LEU A 480 18.91 -21.38 7.24
CA LEU A 480 18.41 -20.56 6.13
C LEU A 480 19.54 -20.13 5.19
N ASN A 481 20.71 -19.77 5.73
CA ASN A 481 21.90 -19.50 4.94
C ASN A 481 22.31 -20.68 4.05
N VAL A 482 22.34 -21.89 4.61
CA VAL A 482 22.75 -23.10 3.89
C VAL A 482 21.70 -23.56 2.87
N PHE A 483 20.41 -23.57 3.24
CA PHE A 483 19.36 -24.27 2.49
C PHE A 483 18.26 -23.37 1.90
N ASP A 484 18.11 -22.13 2.35
CA ASP A 484 17.15 -21.14 1.84
C ASP A 484 17.82 -19.79 1.57
N SER A 485 18.87 -19.80 0.73
CA SER A 485 19.61 -18.58 0.36
C SER A 485 18.74 -17.52 -0.33
N GLY A 486 17.62 -17.93 -0.93
CA GLY A 486 16.64 -17.04 -1.55
C GLY A 486 15.62 -16.43 -0.59
N ARG A 487 15.65 -16.79 0.70
CA ARG A 487 14.71 -16.31 1.73
C ARG A 487 13.25 -16.50 1.32
N SER A 488 12.95 -17.68 0.78
CA SER A 488 11.60 -18.08 0.43
C SER A 488 10.72 -18.36 1.65
N GLY A 489 11.34 -18.61 2.81
CA GLY A 489 10.65 -18.97 4.05
C GLY A 489 10.21 -20.43 4.09
N LYS A 490 10.74 -21.25 3.18
CA LYS A 490 10.42 -22.68 3.06
C LYS A 490 11.69 -23.51 3.03
N MET A 491 11.70 -24.63 3.76
CA MET A 491 12.84 -25.54 3.85
C MET A 491 12.35 -26.99 3.81
N ARG A 492 13.01 -27.86 3.03
CA ARG A 492 12.67 -29.29 3.04
C ARG A 492 13.07 -29.91 4.38
N ALA A 493 12.26 -30.82 4.91
CA ALA A 493 12.57 -31.60 6.11
C ALA A 493 13.90 -32.35 5.96
N LEU A 494 14.21 -32.87 4.76
CA LEU A 494 15.51 -33.48 4.46
C LEU A 494 16.69 -32.51 4.67
N SER A 495 16.54 -31.25 4.23
CA SER A 495 17.57 -30.22 4.37
C SER A 495 17.79 -29.86 5.85
N PHE A 496 16.70 -29.66 6.59
CA PHE A 496 16.73 -29.42 8.04
C PHE A 496 17.44 -30.56 8.78
N LYS A 497 16.99 -31.80 8.58
CA LYS A 497 17.61 -33.02 9.16
C LYS A 497 19.08 -33.14 8.81
N THR A 498 19.45 -32.88 7.55
CA THR A 498 20.85 -32.96 7.09
C THR A 498 21.71 -31.91 7.81
N GLY A 499 21.24 -30.66 7.92
CA GLY A 499 21.93 -29.60 8.62
C GLY A 499 22.23 -29.93 10.08
N ILE A 500 21.22 -30.44 10.80
CA ILE A 500 21.37 -30.85 12.21
C ILE A 500 22.26 -32.09 12.34
N ALA A 501 22.03 -33.14 11.54
CA ALA A 501 22.78 -34.39 11.62
C ALA A 501 24.27 -34.22 11.25
N CYS A 502 24.61 -33.36 10.30
CA CYS A 502 26.02 -33.07 9.99
C CYS A 502 26.75 -32.44 11.18
N LEU A 503 26.08 -31.55 11.91
CA LEU A 503 26.67 -30.75 12.99
C LEU A 503 26.43 -31.29 14.40
N CYS A 504 25.66 -32.36 14.60
CA CYS A 504 25.45 -32.94 15.93
C CYS A 504 26.75 -33.53 16.53
N GLY A 505 26.78 -33.79 17.84
CA GLY A 505 27.91 -34.34 18.60
C GLY A 505 28.16 -35.85 18.47
N THR A 506 27.59 -36.51 17.46
CA THR A 506 27.62 -37.98 17.29
C THR A 506 28.80 -38.45 16.41
N GLU A 507 29.17 -39.73 16.52
CA GLU A 507 30.19 -40.35 15.67
C GLU A 507 29.85 -40.26 14.17
N VAL A 508 30.87 -40.08 13.33
CA VAL A 508 30.69 -39.89 11.88
C VAL A 508 29.99 -41.06 11.19
N LYS A 509 30.21 -42.29 11.65
CA LYS A 509 29.60 -43.50 11.08
C LYS A 509 28.08 -43.49 11.26
N GLU A 510 27.61 -43.18 12.46
CA GLU A 510 26.18 -43.12 12.78
C GLU A 510 25.49 -41.98 12.01
N LYS A 511 26.13 -40.81 11.93
CA LYS A 511 25.65 -39.70 11.10
C LYS A 511 25.44 -40.11 9.64
N LEU A 512 26.43 -40.78 9.05
CA LEU A 512 26.37 -41.23 7.66
C LEU A 512 25.31 -42.31 7.44
N GLN A 513 25.14 -43.23 8.40
CA GLN A 513 24.07 -44.23 8.36
C GLN A 513 22.69 -43.59 8.37
N TYR A 514 22.48 -42.61 9.25
CA TYR A 514 21.23 -41.86 9.32
C TYR A 514 20.98 -41.05 8.05
N LEU A 515 21.97 -40.29 7.58
CA LEU A 515 21.84 -39.50 6.34
C LEU A 515 21.51 -40.39 5.14
N PHE A 516 22.10 -41.58 5.05
CA PHE A 516 21.76 -42.56 4.02
C PHE A 516 20.31 -43.07 4.17
N SER A 517 19.86 -43.35 5.40
CA SER A 517 18.49 -43.83 5.62
C SER A 517 17.42 -42.80 5.27
N GLN A 518 17.73 -41.49 5.32
CA GLN A 518 16.78 -40.43 4.94
C GLN A 518 16.48 -40.35 3.44
N VAL A 519 17.35 -40.91 2.59
CA VAL A 519 17.17 -40.96 1.13
C VAL A 519 16.95 -42.37 0.60
N ALA A 520 17.12 -43.39 1.43
CA ALA A 520 16.91 -44.78 1.03
C ALA A 520 15.43 -45.08 0.78
N ASN A 521 15.16 -45.98 -0.16
CA ASN A 521 13.81 -46.48 -0.38
C ASN A 521 13.35 -47.42 0.76
N SER A 522 12.10 -47.89 0.71
CA SER A 522 11.53 -48.80 1.71
C SER A 522 12.31 -50.10 1.93
N GLY A 523 13.19 -50.47 1.00
CA GLY A 523 14.10 -51.63 1.09
C GLY A 523 15.48 -51.32 1.68
N SER A 524 15.71 -50.11 2.22
CA SER A 524 17.03 -49.62 2.66
C SER A 524 18.09 -49.59 1.55
N GLN A 525 17.66 -49.38 0.30
CA GLN A 525 18.51 -49.32 -0.87
C GLN A 525 18.42 -47.93 -1.54
N CYS A 526 19.54 -47.46 -2.09
CA CYS A 526 19.66 -46.16 -2.77
C CYS A 526 20.11 -46.34 -4.22
N ASP A 527 19.41 -45.73 -5.17
CA ASP A 527 19.89 -45.59 -6.55
C ASP A 527 20.74 -44.32 -6.73
N GLN A 528 21.16 -44.03 -7.96
CA GLN A 528 21.96 -42.84 -8.28
C GLN A 528 21.24 -41.53 -7.96
N ARG A 529 19.92 -41.46 -8.16
CA ARG A 529 19.12 -40.26 -7.88
C ARG A 529 19.06 -40.01 -6.37
N HIS A 530 18.74 -41.03 -5.57
CA HIS A 530 18.67 -40.92 -4.12
C HIS A 530 20.01 -40.50 -3.52
N LEU A 531 21.12 -41.11 -3.96
CA LEU A 531 22.46 -40.70 -3.53
C LEU A 531 22.79 -39.27 -3.98
N GLY A 532 22.39 -38.89 -5.19
CA GLY A 532 22.55 -37.54 -5.71
C GLY A 532 21.87 -36.50 -4.84
N VAL A 533 20.65 -36.76 -4.36
CA VAL A 533 19.94 -35.89 -3.42
C VAL A 533 20.73 -35.72 -2.12
N LEU A 534 21.19 -36.81 -1.51
CA LEU A 534 21.98 -36.74 -0.26
C LEU A 534 23.26 -35.92 -0.43
N LEU A 535 24.04 -36.20 -1.48
CA LEU A 535 25.28 -35.47 -1.73
C LEU A 535 25.01 -34.00 -2.04
N HIS A 536 23.89 -33.70 -2.71
CA HIS A 536 23.46 -32.33 -2.99
C HIS A 536 23.10 -31.57 -1.71
N GLU A 537 22.46 -32.20 -0.72
CA GLU A 537 22.23 -31.57 0.59
C GLU A 537 23.55 -31.34 1.33
N ALA A 538 24.41 -32.36 1.38
CA ALA A 538 25.67 -32.31 2.12
C ALA A 538 26.63 -31.23 1.57
N ILE A 539 26.69 -31.04 0.24
CA ILE A 539 27.60 -30.07 -0.39
C ILE A 539 27.17 -28.61 -0.14
N GLN A 540 25.92 -28.35 0.26
CA GLN A 540 25.49 -26.98 0.60
C GLN A 540 26.25 -26.42 1.81
N VAL A 541 26.61 -27.28 2.76
CA VAL A 541 27.34 -26.89 3.98
C VAL A 541 28.71 -26.25 3.67
N PRO A 542 29.64 -26.89 2.92
CA PRO A 542 30.88 -26.24 2.52
C PRO A 542 30.66 -25.13 1.48
N ARG A 543 29.57 -25.16 0.69
CA ARG A 543 29.20 -24.06 -0.21
C ARG A 543 28.91 -22.78 0.55
N GLN A 544 28.18 -22.84 1.66
CA GLN A 544 27.89 -21.67 2.49
C GLN A 544 29.15 -21.04 3.09
N LEU A 545 30.21 -21.83 3.29
CA LEU A 545 31.52 -21.32 3.73
C LEU A 545 32.42 -20.81 2.61
N GLY A 546 31.96 -20.85 1.35
CA GLY A 546 32.75 -20.47 0.17
C GLY A 546 33.83 -21.49 -0.21
N GLU A 547 33.75 -22.73 0.25
CA GLU A 547 34.81 -23.75 0.08
C GLU A 547 34.45 -24.85 -0.93
N VAL A 548 33.26 -24.78 -1.56
CA VAL A 548 32.73 -25.83 -2.46
C VAL A 548 33.65 -26.21 -3.63
N ALA A 549 34.44 -25.25 -4.16
CA ALA A 549 35.39 -25.52 -5.23
C ALA A 549 36.44 -26.57 -4.85
N ALA A 550 36.79 -26.65 -3.56
CA ALA A 550 37.72 -27.65 -3.05
C ALA A 550 37.08 -29.05 -2.94
N PHE A 551 35.76 -29.18 -3.01
CA PHE A 551 35.03 -30.43 -2.77
C PHE A 551 34.35 -31.01 -4.03
N GLY A 552 34.86 -30.66 -5.22
CA GLY A 552 34.33 -31.13 -6.50
C GLY A 552 33.31 -30.19 -7.15
N GLY A 553 33.08 -29.01 -6.57
CA GLY A 553 32.08 -28.06 -7.05
C GLY A 553 30.66 -28.44 -6.65
N SER A 554 29.68 -27.65 -7.08
CA SER A 554 28.26 -27.88 -6.76
C SER A 554 27.65 -29.07 -7.50
N ASN A 555 28.31 -29.56 -8.56
CA ASN A 555 27.84 -30.71 -9.32
C ASN A 555 28.29 -32.01 -8.65
N VAL A 556 27.34 -32.74 -8.06
CA VAL A 556 27.59 -33.97 -7.32
C VAL A 556 27.67 -35.23 -8.19
N GLU A 557 27.26 -35.15 -9.46
CA GLU A 557 27.17 -36.29 -10.38
C GLU A 557 28.48 -37.08 -10.56
N PRO A 558 29.68 -36.46 -10.62
CA PRO A 558 30.94 -37.22 -10.62
C PRO A 558 31.14 -38.06 -9.36
N SER A 559 30.70 -37.58 -8.20
CA SER A 559 30.79 -38.31 -6.93
C SER A 559 29.81 -39.47 -6.88
N VAL A 560 28.58 -39.26 -7.38
CA VAL A 560 27.58 -40.34 -7.53
C VAL A 560 28.15 -41.45 -8.42
N ARG A 561 28.63 -41.11 -9.63
CA ARG A 561 29.23 -42.09 -10.55
C ARG A 561 30.44 -42.81 -9.94
N SER A 562 31.25 -42.11 -9.13
CA SER A 562 32.37 -42.72 -8.41
C SER A 562 31.91 -43.77 -7.41
N CYS A 563 30.87 -43.48 -6.62
CA CYS A 563 30.30 -44.42 -5.66
C CYS A 563 29.76 -45.68 -6.35
N PHE A 564 28.99 -45.52 -7.43
CA PHE A 564 28.40 -46.64 -8.15
C PHE A 564 29.45 -47.50 -8.89
N ARG A 565 30.52 -46.88 -9.40
CA ARG A 565 31.67 -47.63 -9.96
C ARG A 565 32.40 -48.44 -8.90
N PHE A 566 32.54 -47.91 -7.68
CA PHE A 566 33.13 -48.63 -6.55
C PHE A 566 32.29 -49.85 -6.16
N SER A 567 30.96 -49.71 -6.16
CA SER A 567 30.00 -50.78 -5.87
C SER A 567 29.79 -51.78 -7.02
N THR A 568 30.81 -52.03 -7.85
CA THR A 568 30.80 -52.95 -9.01
C THR A 568 29.78 -52.60 -10.11
N GLY A 569 29.30 -51.36 -10.17
CA GLY A 569 28.33 -50.91 -11.18
C GLY A 569 26.90 -51.39 -10.95
N LYS A 570 26.56 -51.89 -9.75
CA LYS A 570 25.18 -52.27 -9.40
C LYS A 570 24.25 -51.05 -9.52
N PRO A 571 23.00 -51.20 -10.00
CA PRO A 571 22.07 -50.07 -10.16
C PRO A 571 21.60 -49.48 -8.83
N VAL A 572 21.77 -50.20 -7.72
CA VAL A 572 21.36 -49.80 -6.37
C VAL A 572 22.45 -50.19 -5.37
N ILE A 573 22.62 -49.39 -4.33
CA ILE A 573 23.60 -49.62 -3.26
C ILE A 573 22.92 -49.71 -1.88
N GLU A 574 23.54 -50.47 -0.98
CA GLU A 574 23.13 -50.59 0.43
C GLU A 574 24.04 -49.76 1.34
N VAL A 575 23.60 -49.53 2.59
CA VAL A 575 24.32 -48.70 3.56
C VAL A 575 25.77 -49.15 3.80
N ALA A 576 26.04 -50.47 3.79
CA ALA A 576 27.38 -51.01 3.98
C ALA A 576 28.34 -50.58 2.85
N GLN A 577 27.88 -50.65 1.60
CA GLN A 577 28.66 -50.25 0.43
C GLN A 577 28.92 -48.74 0.41
N PHE A 578 27.89 -47.95 0.80
CA PHE A 578 28.04 -46.51 0.96
C PHE A 578 29.09 -46.16 2.03
N LEU A 579 29.05 -46.79 3.19
CA LEU A 579 30.03 -46.56 4.26
C LEU A 579 31.45 -46.97 3.84
N GLU A 580 31.61 -48.08 3.13
CA GLU A 580 32.91 -48.49 2.57
C GLU A 580 33.45 -47.44 1.59
N TRP A 581 32.60 -46.88 0.73
CA TRP A 581 32.98 -45.80 -0.18
C TRP A 581 33.35 -44.52 0.58
N VAL A 582 32.56 -44.07 1.56
CA VAL A 582 32.86 -42.86 2.34
C VAL A 582 34.12 -43.01 3.19
N ASN A 583 34.47 -44.24 3.62
CA ASN A 583 35.72 -44.52 4.32
C ASN A 583 36.97 -44.32 3.42
N LEU A 584 36.80 -44.26 2.09
CA LEU A 584 37.85 -43.82 1.17
C LEU A 584 38.02 -42.29 1.14
N GLU A 585 37.23 -41.56 1.93
CA GLU A 585 37.22 -40.10 2.05
C GLU A 585 37.03 -39.40 0.70
N PRO A 586 35.90 -39.65 -0.01
CA PRO A 586 35.65 -39.05 -1.30
C PRO A 586 35.61 -37.52 -1.19
N GLN A 587 36.10 -36.83 -2.23
CA GLN A 587 36.33 -35.39 -2.18
C GLN A 587 35.07 -34.59 -1.83
N SER A 588 33.87 -35.05 -2.18
CA SER A 588 32.61 -34.38 -1.84
C SER A 588 32.20 -34.47 -0.35
N MET A 589 32.72 -35.45 0.39
CA MET A 589 32.32 -35.74 1.78
C MET A 589 33.47 -35.72 2.80
N VAL A 590 34.73 -35.59 2.35
CA VAL A 590 35.92 -35.64 3.21
C VAL A 590 35.89 -34.63 4.37
N TRP A 591 35.24 -33.47 4.18
CA TRP A 591 35.12 -32.44 5.21
C TRP A 591 34.43 -32.93 6.50
N LEU A 592 33.47 -33.86 6.39
CA LEU A 592 32.73 -34.38 7.55
C LEU A 592 33.61 -35.34 8.38
N ALA A 593 34.39 -36.19 7.70
CA ALA A 593 35.37 -37.05 8.36
C ALA A 593 36.48 -36.25 9.04
N VAL A 594 36.96 -35.18 8.39
CA VAL A 594 37.98 -34.29 8.96
C VAL A 594 37.41 -33.49 10.14
N LEU A 595 36.15 -33.03 10.09
CA LEU A 595 35.47 -32.38 11.21
C LEU A 595 35.47 -33.28 12.45
N HIS A 596 35.12 -34.55 12.30
CA HIS A 596 35.16 -35.52 13.38
C HIS A 596 36.57 -35.68 13.97
N ARG A 597 37.61 -35.76 13.13
CA ARG A 597 39.00 -35.81 13.59
C ARG A 597 39.43 -34.55 14.33
N VAL A 598 38.99 -33.37 13.87
CA VAL A 598 39.24 -32.09 14.56
C VAL A 598 38.64 -32.13 15.96
N THR A 599 37.38 -32.57 16.09
CA THR A 599 36.69 -32.68 17.39
C THR A 599 37.46 -33.55 18.38
N ILE A 600 37.95 -34.73 17.95
CA ILE A 600 38.75 -35.61 18.81
C ILE A 600 40.10 -34.95 19.14
N ALA A 601 40.80 -34.44 18.12
CA ALA A 601 42.14 -33.88 18.27
C ALA A 601 42.17 -32.72 19.28
N GLU A 602 41.14 -31.86 19.32
CA GLU A 602 41.05 -30.70 20.22
C GLU A 602 41.32 -31.05 21.69
N GLN A 603 40.96 -32.25 22.14
CA GLN A 603 41.12 -32.69 23.53
C GLN A 603 42.42 -33.45 23.78
N VAL A 604 43.18 -33.77 22.74
CA VAL A 604 44.37 -34.63 22.81
C VAL A 604 45.65 -33.81 23.02
N LYS A 605 46.53 -34.36 23.87
CA LYS A 605 47.87 -33.84 24.13
C LYS A 605 48.89 -34.95 23.91
N HIS A 606 49.88 -34.66 23.08
CA HIS A 606 51.02 -35.56 22.83
C HIS A 606 52.24 -35.05 23.57
N GLN A 607 52.84 -35.90 24.40
CA GLN A 607 54.08 -35.62 25.15
C GLN A 607 55.32 -35.67 24.23
N THR A 608 55.30 -34.88 23.17
CA THR A 608 56.35 -34.78 22.15
C THR A 608 56.57 -33.32 21.79
N LYS A 609 57.78 -32.99 21.35
CA LYS A 609 58.19 -31.63 21.00
C LYS A 609 58.04 -31.42 19.50
N CYS A 610 57.41 -30.31 19.10
CA CYS A 610 57.39 -29.92 17.69
C CYS A 610 58.81 -29.62 17.18
N SER A 611 59.19 -30.19 16.04
CA SER A 611 60.51 -30.02 15.43
C SER A 611 60.73 -28.61 14.88
N ILE A 612 59.65 -27.89 14.57
CA ILE A 612 59.68 -26.55 13.95
C ILE A 612 59.57 -25.46 15.03
N CYS A 613 58.42 -25.34 15.69
CA CYS A 613 58.21 -24.29 16.70
C CYS A 613 58.70 -24.65 18.11
N ARG A 614 59.21 -25.87 18.32
CA ARG A 614 59.74 -26.33 19.61
C ARG A 614 58.73 -26.38 20.77
N GLN A 615 57.43 -26.17 20.51
CA GLN A 615 56.36 -26.26 21.50
C GLN A 615 56.19 -27.70 22.01
N CYS A 616 55.97 -27.86 23.32
CA CYS A 616 55.70 -29.11 24.01
C CYS A 616 54.75 -28.83 25.21
N PRO A 617 53.73 -29.66 25.46
CA PRO A 617 53.25 -30.76 24.61
C PRO A 617 52.60 -30.25 23.32
N ILE A 618 52.60 -31.08 22.27
CA ILE A 618 51.77 -30.81 21.08
C ILE A 618 50.31 -31.03 21.48
N LYS A 619 49.48 -29.99 21.35
CA LYS A 619 48.02 -30.04 21.55
C LYS A 619 47.35 -30.14 20.18
N GLY A 620 46.26 -30.89 20.07
CA GLY A 620 45.64 -31.10 18.76
C GLY A 620 46.34 -32.18 17.94
N PHE A 621 46.29 -32.02 16.62
CA PHE A 621 46.95 -32.94 15.69
C PHE A 621 48.48 -32.97 15.89
N ARG A 622 49.03 -34.18 15.86
CA ARG A 622 50.45 -34.46 15.71
C ARG A 622 50.71 -35.07 14.34
N TYR A 623 51.65 -34.49 13.62
CA TYR A 623 52.06 -34.95 12.29
C TYR A 623 53.47 -35.51 12.36
N ARG A 624 53.66 -36.79 12.04
CA ARG A 624 54.98 -37.44 12.05
C ARG A 624 55.48 -37.69 10.65
N SER A 625 56.72 -37.29 10.37
CA SER A 625 57.37 -37.61 9.10
C SER A 625 57.65 -39.11 8.99
N LEU A 626 57.25 -39.73 7.87
CA LEU A 626 57.64 -41.12 7.54
C LEU A 626 58.99 -41.22 6.82
N LYS A 627 59.64 -40.09 6.53
CA LYS A 627 60.94 -40.03 5.86
C LYS A 627 62.07 -39.68 6.82
N GLN A 628 61.82 -38.72 7.72
CA GLN A 628 62.79 -38.26 8.70
C GLN A 628 62.50 -38.89 10.06
N PHE A 629 63.53 -39.42 10.70
CA PHE A 629 63.40 -40.09 11.99
C PHE A 629 63.08 -39.08 13.10
N ASN A 630 62.07 -39.38 13.93
CA ASN A 630 61.64 -38.55 15.07
C ASN A 630 61.34 -37.08 14.75
N VAL A 631 60.83 -36.81 13.54
CA VAL A 631 60.35 -35.47 13.18
C VAL A 631 58.84 -35.40 13.39
N ASP A 632 58.47 -34.81 14.52
CA ASP A 632 57.10 -34.49 14.89
C ASP A 632 56.80 -33.02 14.64
N ILE A 633 55.62 -32.72 14.11
CA ILE A 633 55.17 -31.38 13.72
C ILE A 633 53.79 -31.14 14.35
N CYS A 634 53.61 -29.99 14.98
CA CYS A 634 52.31 -29.62 15.56
C CYS A 634 51.32 -29.13 14.49
N GLN A 635 50.02 -29.18 14.84
CA GLN A 635 48.91 -28.67 14.04
C GLN A 635 49.20 -27.33 13.36
N THR A 636 49.56 -26.30 14.13
CA THR A 636 49.78 -24.96 13.59
C THR A 636 50.90 -24.92 12.55
N CYS A 637 52.03 -25.59 12.81
CA CYS A 637 53.16 -25.59 11.88
C CYS A 637 52.84 -26.34 10.59
N PHE A 638 52.16 -27.48 10.69
CA PHE A 638 51.78 -28.27 9.53
C PHE A 638 50.76 -27.54 8.66
N LEU A 639 49.67 -27.05 9.25
CA LEU A 639 48.54 -26.44 8.51
C LEU A 639 48.89 -25.11 7.84
N THR A 640 49.78 -24.32 8.45
CA THR A 640 50.31 -23.09 7.82
C THR A 640 51.48 -23.37 6.87
N GLY A 641 51.93 -24.62 6.80
CA GLY A 641 53.08 -25.06 6.01
C GLY A 641 54.37 -24.34 6.39
N ARG A 642 54.58 -24.08 7.69
CA ARG A 642 55.88 -23.62 8.20
C ARG A 642 56.88 -24.76 8.07
N ALA A 643 58.04 -24.48 7.50
CA ALA A 643 59.12 -25.44 7.39
C ALA A 643 60.42 -24.89 7.95
N SER A 644 61.30 -25.78 8.41
CA SER A 644 62.68 -25.41 8.74
C SER A 644 63.45 -25.09 7.45
N LYS A 645 64.37 -24.11 7.49
CA LYS A 645 65.12 -23.60 6.33
C LYS A 645 65.65 -24.77 5.45
N GLY A 646 65.14 -24.86 4.22
CA GLY A 646 65.63 -25.80 3.19
C GLY A 646 64.77 -27.05 2.90
N ASN A 647 63.70 -27.35 3.64
CA ASN A 647 62.86 -28.53 3.38
C ASN A 647 61.41 -28.15 3.00
N LYS A 648 60.96 -28.43 1.77
CA LYS A 648 59.52 -28.43 1.46
C LYS A 648 58.86 -29.61 2.21
N LEU A 649 57.69 -29.40 2.83
CA LEU A 649 56.90 -30.43 3.54
C LEU A 649 56.27 -31.48 2.60
N HIS A 650 56.96 -31.84 1.52
CA HIS A 650 56.49 -32.86 0.58
C HIS A 650 57.04 -34.23 0.99
N TYR A 651 56.55 -34.72 2.13
CA TYR A 651 56.88 -36.06 2.63
C TYR A 651 55.60 -36.81 2.99
N PRO A 652 55.57 -38.15 2.87
CA PRO A 652 54.50 -38.93 3.47
C PRO A 652 54.51 -38.66 4.98
N ILE A 653 53.38 -38.19 5.49
CA ILE A 653 53.19 -37.78 6.89
C ILE A 653 52.08 -38.65 7.48
N MET A 654 52.30 -39.15 8.68
CA MET A 654 51.26 -39.81 9.47
C MET A 654 50.59 -38.79 10.39
N GLU A 655 49.27 -38.82 10.39
CA GLU A 655 48.41 -38.00 11.23
C GLU A 655 48.03 -38.78 12.49
N TYR A 656 48.29 -38.20 13.67
CA TYR A 656 47.74 -38.67 14.94
C TYR A 656 46.81 -37.61 15.51
N TYR A 657 45.62 -38.05 15.89
CA TYR A 657 44.58 -37.26 16.53
C TYR A 657 44.03 -37.93 17.80
N THR A 658 44.48 -39.14 18.12
CA THR A 658 44.21 -39.86 19.37
C THR A 658 45.50 -39.98 20.21
N PRO A 659 45.40 -40.17 21.54
CA PRO A 659 46.57 -40.40 22.39
C PRO A 659 47.39 -41.60 21.88
N THR A 660 48.68 -41.38 21.63
CA THR A 660 49.55 -42.38 21.00
C THR A 660 49.89 -43.49 21.98
N THR A 661 49.62 -44.75 21.62
CA THR A 661 50.01 -45.91 22.43
C THR A 661 51.45 -46.36 22.08
N SER A 662 52.15 -47.05 22.99
CA SER A 662 53.54 -47.48 22.77
C SER A 662 53.71 -48.45 21.59
N SER A 663 52.67 -49.23 21.28
CA SER A 663 52.62 -50.18 20.15
C SER A 663 52.53 -49.51 18.78
N GLU A 664 51.86 -48.35 18.68
CA GLU A 664 51.78 -47.55 17.45
C GLU A 664 53.15 -46.98 17.07
N ASN A 665 53.87 -46.41 18.04
CA ASN A 665 55.24 -45.92 17.82
C ASN A 665 56.19 -47.00 17.27
N MET A 666 55.98 -48.28 17.63
CA MET A 666 56.77 -49.40 17.12
C MET A 666 56.38 -49.79 15.67
N ARG A 667 55.09 -49.76 15.33
CA ARG A 667 54.63 -49.96 13.94
C ARG A 667 55.16 -48.86 13.02
N ASP A 668 55.17 -47.62 13.51
CA ASP A 668 55.65 -46.46 12.76
C ASP A 668 57.17 -46.44 12.61
N PHE A 669 57.89 -46.98 13.60
CA PHE A 669 59.31 -47.27 13.49
C PHE A 669 59.60 -48.26 12.36
N ALA A 670 58.84 -49.36 12.29
CA ALA A 670 59.00 -50.38 11.25
C ALA A 670 58.64 -49.86 9.84
N THR A 671 57.59 -49.06 9.70
CA THR A 671 57.23 -48.43 8.40
C THR A 671 58.20 -47.34 7.99
N THR A 672 58.74 -46.54 8.92
CA THR A 672 59.78 -45.54 8.62
C THR A 672 61.06 -46.21 8.12
N LEU A 673 61.47 -47.34 8.72
CA LEU A 673 62.58 -48.16 8.24
C LEU A 673 62.28 -48.73 6.84
N LYS A 674 61.10 -49.34 6.64
CA LYS A 674 60.68 -49.89 5.34
C LYS A 674 60.62 -48.83 4.23
N ASN A 675 60.22 -47.60 4.57
CA ASN A 675 60.10 -46.48 3.66
C ASN A 675 61.46 -45.86 3.29
N LYS A 676 62.47 -45.90 4.18
CA LYS A 676 63.83 -45.47 3.86
C LYS A 676 64.50 -46.30 2.76
N PHE A 677 64.12 -47.56 2.58
CA PHE A 677 64.65 -48.45 1.54
C PHE A 677 63.85 -48.43 0.22
N ARG A 678 62.81 -47.59 0.11
CA ARG A 678 61.97 -47.50 -1.09
C ARG A 678 62.39 -46.34 -1.98
N SER A 679 62.44 -46.58 -3.29
CA SER A 679 62.97 -45.62 -4.27
C SER A 679 62.03 -44.41 -4.47
N LYS A 680 62.56 -43.29 -5.01
CA LYS A 680 61.77 -42.12 -5.43
C LYS A 680 60.57 -42.49 -6.33
N HIS A 681 60.72 -43.52 -7.16
CA HIS A 681 59.67 -43.98 -8.08
C HIS A 681 58.51 -44.67 -7.34
N TYR A 682 58.79 -45.38 -6.24
CA TYR A 682 57.77 -46.02 -5.40
C TYR A 682 56.81 -44.98 -4.77
N PHE A 683 57.34 -43.87 -4.27
CA PHE A 683 56.53 -42.80 -3.69
C PHE A 683 55.77 -41.98 -4.75
N SER A 684 56.25 -41.92 -6.00
CA SER A 684 55.52 -41.29 -7.11
C SER A 684 54.29 -42.09 -7.57
N LYS A 685 54.35 -43.43 -7.47
CA LYS A 685 53.25 -44.35 -7.83
C LYS A 685 52.27 -44.62 -6.68
N HIS A 686 52.65 -44.31 -5.44
CA HIS A 686 51.81 -44.47 -4.26
C HIS A 686 51.77 -43.19 -3.38
N PRO A 687 51.22 -42.06 -3.89
CA PRO A 687 50.90 -40.94 -3.03
C PRO A 687 49.73 -41.36 -2.13
N GLN A 688 50.01 -41.73 -0.88
CA GLN A 688 48.96 -42.02 0.10
C GLN A 688 48.37 -40.73 0.68
N ARG A 689 47.04 -40.72 0.73
CA ARG A 689 46.12 -39.66 1.22
C ARG A 689 46.42 -38.29 0.61
N GLY A 690 45.84 -38.07 -0.57
CA GLY A 690 45.83 -36.79 -1.24
C GLY A 690 45.00 -35.75 -0.49
N TYR A 691 45.57 -35.15 0.55
CA TYR A 691 45.18 -33.80 0.92
C TYR A 691 45.80 -32.89 -0.13
N LEU A 692 45.09 -32.69 -1.24
CA LEU A 692 45.52 -31.81 -2.32
C LEU A 692 45.96 -30.47 -1.70
N PRO A 693 47.25 -30.11 -1.80
CA PRO A 693 47.63 -28.72 -1.63
C PRO A 693 46.83 -27.96 -2.68
N VAL A 694 46.21 -26.83 -2.31
CA VAL A 694 45.68 -25.90 -3.30
C VAL A 694 46.87 -25.52 -4.18
N GLN A 695 46.93 -26.09 -5.38
CA GLN A 695 47.91 -25.73 -6.38
C GLN A 695 47.45 -24.37 -6.91
N SER A 696 47.82 -23.31 -6.17
CA SER A 696 47.88 -21.98 -6.73
C SER A 696 48.73 -22.08 -7.99
N VAL A 697 48.23 -21.56 -9.10
CA VAL A 697 48.74 -21.66 -10.48
C VAL A 697 50.11 -20.94 -10.66
N LEU A 698 51.00 -20.96 -9.66
CA LEU A 698 52.25 -20.19 -9.64
C LEU A 698 53.51 -21.01 -9.29
N GLU A 699 53.43 -22.33 -9.14
CA GLU A 699 54.64 -23.18 -9.09
C GLU A 699 54.53 -24.32 -10.11
N ALA A 700 54.77 -24.01 -11.39
CA ALA A 700 55.11 -24.99 -12.42
C ALA A 700 56.47 -24.59 -13.01
N ASP A 701 57.50 -25.39 -12.75
CA ASP A 701 58.81 -25.30 -13.39
C ASP A 701 58.67 -25.50 -14.91
N TYR A 702 59.40 -24.68 -15.66
CA TYR A 702 59.46 -24.60 -17.12
C TYR A 702 59.70 -25.96 -17.79
N SER A 703 58.80 -26.38 -18.69
CA SER A 703 59.08 -26.77 -20.10
C SER A 703 57.81 -27.29 -20.79
N GLU A 704 57.54 -26.73 -21.97
CA GLU A 704 56.57 -27.10 -23.02
C GLU A 704 55.08 -26.69 -22.86
N THR A 705 54.74 -25.60 -23.58
CA THR A 705 53.42 -25.00 -23.93
C THR A 705 52.58 -25.88 -24.89
N PRO A 706 51.28 -25.59 -25.20
CA PRO A 706 50.55 -24.32 -25.01
C PRO A 706 49.14 -24.44 -24.39
N ALA A 707 48.80 -23.50 -23.50
CA ALA A 707 47.40 -23.16 -23.23
C ALA A 707 47.30 -21.65 -22.97
N SER A 708 46.68 -20.95 -23.91
CA SER A 708 46.38 -19.54 -23.86
C SER A 708 45.19 -19.31 -22.94
N SER A 709 45.40 -18.69 -21.78
CA SER A 709 44.48 -17.71 -21.18
C SER A 709 45.18 -17.04 -19.97
N PRO A 710 45.30 -15.71 -19.94
CA PRO A 710 46.14 -15.01 -18.97
C PRO A 710 45.46 -14.83 -17.61
N MET A 711 46.21 -15.08 -16.54
CA MET A 711 45.91 -14.61 -15.18
C MET A 711 46.73 -13.35 -14.89
N LEU A 712 46.09 -12.27 -14.43
CA LEU A 712 46.72 -11.17 -13.70
C LEU A 712 45.76 -10.56 -12.63
N PRO A 713 46.29 -9.84 -11.62
CA PRO A 713 45.87 -9.90 -10.22
C PRO A 713 44.94 -8.77 -9.74
N HIS A 714 44.26 -9.01 -8.62
CA HIS A 714 43.61 -8.03 -7.72
C HIS A 714 42.79 -6.92 -8.41
N ALA A 715 41.53 -7.20 -8.75
CA ALA A 715 40.56 -6.17 -9.11
C ALA A 715 39.21 -6.39 -8.40
N ASP A 716 38.62 -5.25 -8.02
CA ASP A 716 37.46 -5.06 -7.15
C ASP A 716 36.21 -5.82 -7.64
N THR A 717 35.35 -6.22 -6.70
CA THR A 717 34.16 -7.05 -6.95
C THR A 717 33.20 -6.44 -7.98
N HIS A 718 33.19 -5.11 -8.09
CA HIS A 718 32.38 -4.36 -9.06
C HIS A 718 32.90 -4.44 -10.51
N SER A 719 34.22 -4.49 -10.73
CA SER A 719 34.78 -4.62 -12.09
C SER A 719 34.60 -6.03 -12.67
N ARG A 720 34.53 -7.04 -11.79
CA ARG A 720 34.20 -8.42 -12.19
C ARG A 720 32.77 -8.54 -12.70
N ILE A 721 31.81 -7.88 -12.04
CA ILE A 721 30.40 -7.89 -12.44
C ILE A 721 30.22 -7.15 -13.77
N GLU A 722 30.90 -6.03 -13.97
CA GLU A 722 30.91 -5.29 -15.24
C GLU A 722 31.48 -6.14 -16.38
N HIS A 723 32.58 -6.86 -16.16
CA HIS A 723 33.17 -7.74 -17.17
C HIS A 723 32.31 -8.99 -17.49
N PHE A 724 31.55 -9.50 -16.52
CA PHE A 724 30.56 -10.57 -16.77
C PHE A 724 29.30 -10.03 -17.47
N ALA A 725 28.86 -8.82 -17.14
CA ALA A 725 27.74 -8.15 -17.80
C ALA A 725 28.06 -7.80 -19.26
N SER A 726 29.27 -7.30 -19.55
CA SER A 726 29.73 -7.04 -20.92
C SER A 726 29.84 -8.32 -21.75
N ARG A 727 30.34 -9.43 -21.19
CA ARG A 727 30.38 -10.72 -21.91
C ARG A 727 29.01 -11.35 -22.10
N LEU A 728 28.06 -11.14 -21.19
CA LEU A 728 26.67 -11.56 -21.37
C LEU A 728 25.97 -10.73 -22.45
N ALA A 729 26.20 -9.41 -22.49
CA ALA A 729 25.69 -8.53 -23.54
C ALA A 729 26.29 -8.83 -24.92
N GLU A 730 27.57 -9.17 -25.00
CA GLU A 730 28.22 -9.62 -26.25
C GLU A 730 27.65 -10.97 -26.71
N MET A 731 27.38 -11.90 -25.79
CA MET A 731 26.80 -13.21 -26.11
C MET A 731 25.32 -13.11 -26.51
N GLU A 732 24.54 -12.20 -25.91
CA GLU A 732 23.17 -11.87 -26.33
C GLU A 732 23.15 -11.16 -27.69
N SER A 733 24.11 -10.27 -27.98
CA SER A 733 24.24 -9.63 -29.29
C SER A 733 24.61 -10.61 -30.41
N GLN A 734 25.38 -11.67 -30.11
CA GLN A 734 25.69 -12.75 -31.05
C GLN A 734 24.54 -13.78 -31.20
N ASN A 735 23.71 -13.97 -30.17
CA ASN A 735 22.52 -14.84 -30.26
C ASN A 735 21.30 -14.14 -30.89
N CYS A 736 21.33 -12.81 -31.02
CA CYS A 736 20.32 -12.01 -31.73
C CYS A 736 20.63 -11.80 -33.22
N SER A 737 21.73 -12.35 -33.77
CA SER A 737 22.07 -12.19 -35.19
C SER A 737 21.53 -13.29 -36.11
N PHE A 738 20.61 -14.16 -35.65
CA PHE A 738 19.95 -15.17 -36.49
C PHE A 738 18.50 -14.82 -36.87
N PHE A 739 17.98 -13.69 -36.41
CA PHE A 739 16.64 -13.19 -36.77
C PHE A 739 16.64 -11.65 -36.86
N ASN A 740 17.36 -11.11 -37.84
CA ASN A 740 16.97 -9.92 -38.58
C ASN A 740 18.10 -9.56 -39.54
N ASP A 741 18.03 -10.14 -40.73
CA ASP A 741 18.40 -9.37 -41.90
C ASP A 741 17.54 -9.77 -43.09
N SER A 742 17.00 -8.74 -43.75
CA SER A 742 16.33 -8.75 -45.06
C SER A 742 14.84 -9.13 -45.10
N LEU A 743 13.99 -8.10 -45.02
CA LEU A 743 12.76 -8.05 -45.81
C LEU A 743 13.06 -7.38 -47.16
N SER A 744 13.01 -8.14 -48.25
CA SER A 744 12.42 -7.71 -49.52
C SER A 744 12.09 -8.94 -50.39
N PRO A 745 11.01 -8.88 -51.20
CA PRO A 745 10.22 -10.01 -51.66
C PRO A 745 10.71 -10.54 -53.02
N ASP A 746 10.45 -11.80 -53.37
CA ASP A 746 9.63 -12.17 -54.55
C ASP A 746 9.61 -13.70 -54.81
N ASP A 747 8.49 -14.13 -55.39
CA ASP A 747 8.25 -15.25 -56.31
C ASP A 747 8.30 -16.76 -55.94
N SER A 748 7.10 -17.35 -56.12
CA SER A 748 6.77 -18.68 -56.69
C SER A 748 7.08 -19.94 -55.86
N ILE A 749 6.10 -20.70 -55.34
CA ILE A 749 5.05 -21.51 -56.00
C ILE A 749 5.61 -22.50 -57.03
N ASP A 750 5.64 -23.78 -56.64
CA ASP A 750 5.20 -25.00 -57.37
C ASP A 750 5.92 -26.21 -56.76
N GLU A 751 5.39 -27.42 -56.62
CA GLU A 751 4.09 -28.05 -56.84
C GLU A 751 4.24 -29.46 -56.25
N ASP A 752 3.19 -29.93 -55.60
CA ASP A 752 2.59 -31.26 -55.76
C ASP A 752 3.46 -32.50 -56.06
N GLN A 753 3.34 -33.52 -55.19
CA GLN A 753 2.69 -34.75 -55.65
C GLN A 753 2.13 -35.62 -54.52
N TYR A 754 0.81 -35.80 -54.56
CA TYR A 754 0.00 -36.67 -53.70
C TYR A 754 0.14 -38.17 -54.06
N LEU A 755 0.22 -38.98 -52.99
CA LEU A 755 -0.33 -40.35 -52.78
C LEU A 755 0.38 -41.59 -53.35
N LEU A 756 0.71 -42.50 -52.42
CA LEU A 756 0.16 -43.86 -52.24
C LEU A 756 0.83 -44.46 -50.96
N ARG A 757 0.26 -45.29 -50.08
CA ARG A 757 -1.06 -45.88 -49.82
C ARG A 757 -0.88 -46.81 -48.58
N HIS A 758 -1.98 -47.05 -47.84
CA HIS A 758 -2.29 -48.26 -47.02
C HIS A 758 -1.92 -48.36 -45.52
N SER A 759 -2.91 -47.94 -44.71
CA SER A 759 -3.68 -48.63 -43.65
C SER A 759 -3.23 -49.96 -43.00
N SER A 760 -3.32 -49.95 -41.66
CA SER A 760 -3.07 -50.95 -40.58
C SER A 760 -3.98 -52.19 -40.54
N PRO A 761 -3.79 -53.15 -39.58
CA PRO A 761 -4.64 -53.18 -38.36
C PRO A 761 -3.95 -53.71 -37.06
N ILE A 762 -4.19 -53.12 -35.86
CA ILE A 762 -5.04 -53.59 -34.71
C ILE A 762 -4.46 -54.86 -34.01
N THR A 763 -4.14 -54.86 -32.70
CA THR A 763 -5.07 -55.16 -31.58
C THR A 763 -4.68 -54.61 -30.19
N ASP A 764 -5.68 -54.04 -29.50
CA ASP A 764 -6.09 -54.17 -28.07
C ASP A 764 -5.10 -53.87 -26.92
N ARG A 765 -5.42 -53.13 -25.85
CA ARG A 765 -6.65 -52.43 -25.38
C ARG A 765 -6.27 -51.53 -24.17
N GLU A 766 -6.93 -50.38 -24.12
CA GLU A 766 -7.03 -49.27 -23.13
C GLU A 766 -7.07 -49.59 -21.60
N PRO A 767 -6.98 -48.60 -20.65
CA PRO A 767 -7.45 -47.21 -20.78
C PRO A 767 -6.61 -46.04 -20.21
N ALA A 768 -7.10 -44.87 -20.61
CA ALA A 768 -6.65 -43.50 -20.41
C ALA A 768 -6.89 -42.92 -19.01
N PHE A 769 -6.07 -41.91 -18.69
CA PHE A 769 -6.38 -40.55 -18.16
C PHE A 769 -5.03 -39.81 -18.25
N GLY A 770 -4.77 -38.79 -19.07
CA GLY A 770 -5.53 -37.56 -19.29
C GLY A 770 -4.72 -36.38 -18.74
N GLN A 771 -3.66 -35.94 -19.46
CA GLN A 771 -2.98 -34.67 -19.21
C GLN A 771 -2.99 -33.84 -20.50
N GLN A 772 -3.91 -32.88 -20.54
CA GLN A 772 -3.87 -31.74 -21.46
C GLN A 772 -2.88 -30.71 -20.91
N ALA A 773 -1.93 -30.30 -21.74
CA ALA A 773 -1.17 -29.07 -21.56
C ALA A 773 -1.88 -27.94 -22.32
N PRO A 774 -1.95 -26.69 -21.78
CA PRO A 774 -2.29 -25.54 -22.59
C PRO A 774 -1.06 -24.63 -22.80
N CYS A 775 -0.50 -24.66 -24.01
CA CYS A 775 0.27 -23.54 -24.57
C CYS A 775 -0.73 -22.46 -25.04
N SER A 776 -1.18 -21.60 -24.14
CA SER A 776 -1.95 -20.39 -24.50
C SER A 776 -1.75 -19.19 -23.55
N MET A 777 -0.99 -19.33 -22.45
CA MET A 777 -0.92 -18.33 -21.37
C MET A 777 0.18 -17.26 -21.53
N ALA A 778 1.14 -17.45 -22.44
CA ALA A 778 2.32 -16.57 -22.53
C ALA A 778 2.05 -15.25 -23.28
N THR A 779 1.05 -15.21 -24.17
CA THR A 779 0.69 -14.00 -24.93
C THR A 779 -0.28 -13.09 -24.19
N GLU A 780 -1.17 -13.66 -23.37
CA GLU A 780 -2.10 -12.89 -22.52
C GLU A 780 -1.36 -12.19 -21.37
N SER A 781 -0.43 -12.88 -20.70
CA SER A 781 0.37 -12.31 -19.60
C SER A 781 1.27 -11.15 -20.04
N LYS A 782 1.77 -11.16 -21.27
CA LYS A 782 2.53 -10.04 -21.84
C LYS A 782 1.64 -8.81 -22.08
N GLY A 783 0.44 -9.00 -22.62
CA GLY A 783 -0.52 -7.92 -22.85
C GLY A 783 -1.09 -7.32 -21.55
N GLU A 784 -1.24 -8.13 -20.50
CA GLU A 784 -1.59 -7.65 -19.17
C GLU A 784 -0.46 -6.83 -18.53
N LEU A 785 0.80 -7.27 -18.68
CA LEU A 785 1.96 -6.52 -18.19
C LEU A 785 2.07 -5.14 -18.86
N GLU A 786 1.87 -5.07 -20.18
CA GLU A 786 1.92 -3.82 -20.95
C GLU A 786 0.79 -2.85 -20.53
N LYS A 787 -0.41 -3.37 -20.21
CA LYS A 787 -1.51 -2.56 -19.67
C LYS A 787 -1.23 -2.04 -18.26
N ILE A 788 -0.63 -2.87 -17.40
CA ILE A 788 -0.25 -2.47 -16.03
C ILE A 788 0.85 -1.41 -16.09
N LEU A 789 1.84 -1.56 -16.97
CA LEU A 789 2.91 -0.58 -17.14
C LEU A 789 2.35 0.78 -17.59
N ALA A 790 1.46 0.78 -18.60
CA ALA A 790 0.82 2.00 -19.09
C ALA A 790 -0.05 2.68 -18.02
N HIS A 791 -0.72 1.90 -17.16
CA HIS A 791 -1.50 2.43 -16.04
C HIS A 791 -0.61 3.06 -14.96
N LEU A 792 0.49 2.39 -14.59
CA LEU A 792 1.45 2.91 -13.62
C LEU A 792 2.17 4.17 -14.13
N GLU A 793 2.44 4.26 -15.45
CA GLU A 793 2.99 5.47 -16.06
C GLU A 793 2.01 6.65 -16.05
N ASP A 794 0.70 6.39 -16.19
CA ASP A 794 -0.35 7.41 -16.06
C ASP A 794 -0.53 7.87 -14.61
N GLU A 795 -0.55 6.94 -13.65
CA GLU A 795 -0.59 7.28 -12.22
C GLU A 795 0.65 8.09 -11.81
N ASN A 796 1.84 7.72 -12.29
CA ASN A 796 3.06 8.47 -11.98
C ASN A 796 3.01 9.89 -12.56
N ARG A 797 2.44 10.06 -13.77
CA ARG A 797 2.20 11.39 -14.36
C ARG A 797 1.20 12.22 -13.55
N ILE A 798 0.13 11.61 -13.04
CA ILE A 798 -0.87 12.27 -12.19
C ILE A 798 -0.26 12.67 -10.84
N LEU A 799 0.45 11.77 -10.18
CA LEU A 799 1.13 12.00 -8.90
C LEU A 799 2.19 13.10 -9.01
N GLN A 800 2.95 13.14 -10.11
CA GLN A 800 3.88 14.25 -10.40
C GLN A 800 3.14 15.58 -10.65
N GLY A 801 1.92 15.54 -11.18
CA GLY A 801 1.03 16.70 -11.31
C GLY A 801 0.53 17.19 -9.95
N GLU A 802 0.10 16.29 -9.07
CA GLU A 802 -0.33 16.61 -7.71
C GLU A 802 0.82 17.13 -6.85
N LEU A 803 2.01 16.54 -6.96
CA LEU A 803 3.20 17.03 -6.28
C LEU A 803 3.53 18.47 -6.70
N ARG A 804 3.39 18.81 -7.98
CA ARG A 804 3.57 20.20 -8.45
C ARG A 804 2.48 21.13 -7.92
N ARG A 805 1.23 20.68 -7.86
CA ARG A 805 0.12 21.45 -7.28
C ARG A 805 0.33 21.72 -5.78
N LEU A 806 0.73 20.70 -5.03
CA LEU A 806 1.01 20.79 -3.59
C LEU A 806 2.22 21.68 -3.31
N LYS A 807 3.26 21.60 -4.15
CA LYS A 807 4.41 22.53 -4.09
C LYS A 807 3.97 23.97 -4.32
N TRP A 808 3.13 24.22 -5.33
CA TRP A 808 2.61 25.55 -5.64
C TRP A 808 1.73 26.10 -4.49
N GLN A 809 0.83 25.29 -3.93
CA GLN A 809 0.02 25.67 -2.76
C GLN A 809 0.87 25.97 -1.51
N HIS A 810 2.00 25.28 -1.35
CA HIS A 810 2.93 25.52 -0.26
C HIS A 810 3.76 26.80 -0.47
N GLU A 811 4.12 27.12 -1.71
CA GLU A 811 4.76 28.40 -2.07
C GLU A 811 3.79 29.58 -1.86
N GLU A 812 2.52 29.42 -2.26
CA GLU A 812 1.47 30.42 -2.05
C GLU A 812 1.16 30.64 -0.55
N ALA A 813 1.17 29.56 0.26
CA ALA A 813 1.02 29.65 1.72
C ALA A 813 2.25 30.22 2.43
N ALA A 814 3.44 30.14 1.83
CA ALA A 814 4.67 30.71 2.37
C ALA A 814 4.80 32.22 2.11
N GLU A 815 4.08 32.76 1.11
CA GLU A 815 4.09 34.19 0.76
C GLU A 815 3.00 35.03 1.47
N ALA A 816 2.12 34.43 2.28
CA ALA A 816 1.09 35.16 3.03
C ALA A 816 1.65 35.78 4.34
N PRO A 817 1.62 37.13 4.53
CA PRO A 817 2.07 37.77 5.77
C PRO A 817 1.06 37.61 6.90
N THR A 818 1.57 37.25 8.09
CA THR A 818 0.86 37.10 9.35
C THR A 818 0.23 38.41 9.85
N LEU A 819 -1.12 38.46 9.89
CA LEU A 819 -1.89 39.39 10.72
C LEU A 819 -2.93 38.61 11.52
N ALA A 820 -2.61 38.31 12.78
CA ALA A 820 -3.57 38.12 13.87
C ALA A 820 -2.84 37.89 15.20
N GLU A 821 -2.52 38.97 15.91
CA GLU A 821 -2.45 38.96 17.37
C GLU A 821 -3.88 38.99 17.92
N GLY A 822 -4.20 38.16 18.91
CA GLY A 822 -5.48 38.24 19.63
C GLY A 822 -5.88 37.02 20.47
N SER A 823 -5.23 36.85 21.62
CA SER A 823 -5.76 36.32 22.91
C SER A 823 -6.65 35.07 22.96
N ALA A 824 -6.16 33.98 23.59
CA ALA A 824 -6.62 33.41 24.88
C ALA A 824 -6.06 31.98 25.13
N GLU A 825 -5.84 31.64 26.40
CA GLU A 825 -5.57 30.30 27.00
C GLU A 825 -4.12 29.85 27.25
N VAL A 826 -3.63 30.18 28.46
CA VAL A 826 -2.31 29.87 29.05
C VAL A 826 -2.19 28.39 29.52
N ALA A 827 -2.96 27.45 28.96
CA ALA A 827 -2.86 26.02 29.30
C ALA A 827 -2.45 25.12 28.12
N GLN A 828 -2.38 25.65 26.90
CA GLN A 828 -1.99 24.93 25.68
C GLN A 828 -0.54 25.18 25.23
N ASP A 829 0.21 26.03 25.93
CA ASP A 829 1.50 26.55 25.46
C ASP A 829 2.63 25.50 25.48
N HIS A 830 2.73 24.62 26.49
CA HIS A 830 3.84 23.64 26.52
C HIS A 830 3.74 22.56 25.44
N ARG A 831 2.53 22.10 25.11
CA ARG A 831 2.35 21.09 24.05
C ARG A 831 2.46 21.70 22.66
N ASN A 832 2.04 22.94 22.47
CA ASN A 832 2.24 23.66 21.22
C ASN A 832 3.71 24.06 21.02
N GLU A 833 4.44 24.41 22.08
CA GLU A 833 5.85 24.74 22.00
C GLU A 833 6.73 23.50 21.73
N GLU A 834 6.38 22.34 22.32
CA GLU A 834 7.00 21.04 21.98
C GLU A 834 6.69 20.63 20.53
N LEU A 835 5.43 20.75 20.07
CA LEU A 835 5.06 20.45 18.68
C LEU A 835 5.73 21.41 17.68
N LEU A 836 5.92 22.67 18.05
CA LEU A 836 6.67 23.64 17.24
C LEU A 836 8.17 23.35 17.25
N ALA A 837 8.74 22.90 18.37
CA ALA A 837 10.13 22.45 18.44
C ALA A 837 10.36 21.18 17.61
N GLU A 838 9.46 20.22 17.69
CA GLU A 838 9.46 19.00 16.88
C GLU A 838 9.31 19.34 15.40
N ALA A 839 8.39 20.23 15.03
CA ALA A 839 8.23 20.71 13.66
C ALA A 839 9.49 21.43 13.13
N ARG A 840 10.22 22.17 13.98
CA ARG A 840 11.51 22.79 13.61
C ARG A 840 12.59 21.73 13.37
N ILE A 841 12.69 20.73 14.26
CA ILE A 841 13.64 19.62 14.12
C ILE A 841 13.35 18.83 12.84
N LEU A 842 12.08 18.54 12.56
CA LEU A 842 11.65 17.82 11.35
C LEU A 842 11.94 18.62 10.08
N ARG A 843 11.75 19.94 10.08
CA ARG A 843 12.15 20.82 8.96
C ARG A 843 13.67 20.82 8.76
N GLN A 844 14.45 20.79 9.84
CA GLN A 844 15.91 20.74 9.77
C GLN A 844 16.41 19.36 9.27
N HIS A 845 15.77 18.27 9.69
CA HIS A 845 16.01 16.93 9.18
C HIS A 845 15.65 16.81 7.70
N LYS A 846 14.51 17.37 7.28
CA LYS A 846 14.09 17.43 5.89
C LYS A 846 15.09 18.20 5.03
N SER A 847 15.52 19.39 5.46
CA SER A 847 16.53 20.17 4.73
C SER A 847 17.87 19.42 4.59
N ARG A 848 18.30 18.69 5.63
CA ARG A 848 19.48 17.82 5.55
C ARG A 848 19.29 16.66 4.57
N LEU A 849 18.11 16.05 4.55
CA LEU A 849 17.77 14.96 3.63
C LEU A 849 17.71 15.45 2.18
N GLU A 850 17.09 16.59 1.93
CA GLU A 850 17.05 17.23 0.60
C GLU A 850 18.45 17.60 0.12
N THR A 851 19.30 18.14 0.99
CA THR A 851 20.70 18.42 0.66
C THR A 851 21.48 17.13 0.34
N ARG A 852 21.24 16.03 1.07
CA ARG A 852 21.86 14.74 0.78
C ARG A 852 21.33 14.12 -0.51
N MET A 853 20.03 14.25 -0.79
CA MET A 853 19.42 13.81 -2.03
C MET A 853 20.02 14.55 -3.22
N GLN A 854 20.21 15.87 -3.10
CA GLN A 854 20.86 16.69 -4.12
C GLN A 854 22.31 16.26 -4.36
N ILE A 855 23.09 16.01 -3.30
CA ILE A 855 24.47 15.51 -3.43
C ILE A 855 24.51 14.16 -4.12
N LEU A 856 23.55 13.27 -3.81
CA LEU A 856 23.45 11.96 -4.45
C LEU A 856 23.04 12.07 -5.92
N GLU A 857 22.13 12.97 -6.27
CA GLU A 857 21.75 13.27 -7.66
C GLU A 857 22.93 13.85 -8.45
N ASP A 858 23.71 14.74 -7.84
CA ASP A 858 24.91 15.31 -8.46
C ASP A 858 26.01 14.24 -8.64
N HIS A 859 26.20 13.36 -7.65
CA HIS A 859 27.07 12.18 -7.78
C HIS A 859 26.60 11.24 -8.88
N ASN A 860 25.28 11.02 -9.01
CA ASN A 860 24.72 10.16 -10.04
C ASN A 860 24.92 10.76 -11.43
N LYS A 861 24.65 12.07 -11.61
CA LYS A 861 24.99 12.80 -12.85
C LYS A 861 26.47 12.74 -13.17
N GLN A 862 27.33 12.82 -12.16
CA GLN A 862 28.78 12.73 -12.35
C GLN A 862 29.19 11.32 -12.81
N LEU A 863 28.60 10.27 -12.24
CA LEU A 863 28.79 8.88 -12.67
C LEU A 863 28.25 8.65 -14.10
N GLU A 864 27.09 9.20 -14.43
CA GLU A 864 26.53 9.16 -15.78
C GLU A 864 27.45 9.86 -16.79
N SER A 865 28.01 11.01 -16.42
CA SER A 865 28.98 11.72 -17.27
C SER A 865 30.29 10.93 -17.45
N GLN A 866 30.75 10.22 -16.40
CA GLN A 866 31.92 9.35 -16.47
C GLN A 866 31.64 8.13 -17.36
N LEU A 867 30.46 7.53 -17.25
CA LEU A 867 29.99 6.45 -18.11
C LEU A 867 29.88 6.91 -19.57
N GLN A 868 29.39 8.12 -19.82
CA GLN A 868 29.28 8.67 -21.16
C GLN A 868 30.66 8.94 -21.77
N ARG A 869 31.61 9.46 -20.99
CA ARG A 869 33.02 9.63 -21.40
C ARG A 869 33.72 8.30 -21.67
N LEU A 870 33.46 7.28 -20.85
CA LEU A 870 33.97 5.93 -21.05
C LEU A 870 33.38 5.30 -22.33
N ARG A 871 32.09 5.51 -22.60
CA ARG A 871 31.45 5.10 -23.86
C ARG A 871 32.06 5.80 -25.07
N GLU A 872 32.34 7.11 -24.98
CA GLU A 872 33.02 7.86 -26.05
C GLU A 872 34.46 7.37 -26.29
N LEU A 873 35.18 7.01 -25.22
CA LEU A 873 36.52 6.41 -25.32
C LEU A 873 36.48 4.99 -25.91
N LEU A 874 35.43 4.21 -25.62
CA LEU A 874 35.19 2.88 -26.20
C LEU A 874 34.73 2.95 -27.67
N LEU A 875 34.12 4.07 -28.08
CA LEU A 875 33.66 4.33 -29.45
C LEU A 875 34.71 4.98 -30.35
N GLN A 876 35.92 5.29 -29.85
CA GLN A 876 37.02 5.74 -30.70
C GLN A 876 37.58 4.58 -31.53
N PRO A 877 37.58 4.66 -32.88
CA PRO A 877 38.22 3.65 -33.71
C PRO A 877 39.73 3.72 -33.53
N HIS A 878 40.38 2.58 -33.25
CA HIS A 878 41.83 2.45 -33.37
C HIS A 878 42.23 2.74 -34.82
N THR A 879 42.85 3.90 -35.05
CA THR A 879 43.51 4.20 -36.31
C THR A 879 44.95 3.72 -36.21
N GLU A 880 45.25 2.62 -36.89
CA GLU A 880 46.62 2.23 -37.23
C GLU A 880 47.17 3.17 -38.30
N SER A 881 48.31 3.82 -38.04
CA SER A 881 49.24 4.22 -39.10
C SER A 881 50.64 4.47 -38.53
N ASP A 882 51.50 3.47 -38.72
CA ASP A 882 52.91 3.49 -39.09
C ASP A 882 53.81 4.69 -38.76
N GLY A 883 54.97 4.36 -38.17
CA GLY A 883 56.24 4.73 -38.79
C GLY A 883 57.29 5.47 -37.96
N ASN A 884 58.21 4.68 -37.41
CA ASN A 884 59.67 4.90 -37.49
C ASN A 884 60.39 5.70 -36.37
N GLY A 885 61.42 5.07 -35.78
CA GLY A 885 62.70 5.75 -35.50
C GLY A 885 63.20 5.88 -34.05
N SER A 886 63.83 4.82 -33.54
CA SER A 886 65.14 4.82 -32.83
C SER A 886 65.34 5.54 -31.48
N ALA A 887 65.74 4.69 -30.50
CA ALA A 887 66.82 4.83 -29.51
C ALA A 887 66.83 5.95 -28.45
N GLY A 888 66.98 5.54 -27.18
CA GLY A 888 67.67 6.32 -26.15
C GLY A 888 67.19 6.12 -24.70
N SER A 889 67.97 5.35 -23.92
CA SER A 889 68.40 5.62 -22.53
C SER A 889 67.41 6.28 -21.54
N SER A 890 67.00 5.61 -20.46
CA SER A 890 67.68 5.53 -19.14
C SER A 890 67.37 6.66 -18.14
N LEU A 891 67.01 6.20 -16.92
CA LEU A 891 67.21 6.84 -15.59
C LEU A 891 66.33 8.05 -15.30
N ALA A 892 65.91 8.37 -14.07
CA ALA A 892 65.85 7.81 -12.71
C ALA A 892 65.00 8.88 -11.94
N SER A 893 64.38 8.67 -10.77
CA SER A 893 65.04 8.43 -9.48
C SER A 893 63.99 8.43 -8.34
N SER A 894 63.92 7.33 -7.59
CA SER A 894 63.77 7.31 -6.12
C SER A 894 65.03 7.98 -5.47
N PRO A 895 65.19 8.27 -4.14
CA PRO A 895 64.80 7.41 -3.00
C PRO A 895 64.72 8.01 -1.54
N GLN A 896 64.44 7.09 -0.57
CA GLN A 896 64.91 6.96 0.84
C GLN A 896 64.32 7.84 1.98
N GLN A 897 63.65 7.27 3.02
CA GLN A 897 64.12 6.57 4.25
C GLN A 897 64.90 7.49 5.23
N SER A 898 64.60 7.64 6.54
CA SER A 898 64.62 6.61 7.62
C SER A 898 64.44 7.23 9.03
N GLU A 899 63.97 6.40 10.00
CA GLU A 899 64.26 6.32 11.47
C GLU A 899 64.01 7.53 12.42
N GLY A 900 63.54 7.42 13.68
CA GLY A 900 63.16 6.31 14.58
C GLY A 900 62.96 6.82 16.05
N SER A 901 62.46 5.92 16.93
CA SER A 901 62.65 5.85 18.41
C SER A 901 61.50 6.21 19.38
N HIS A 902 61.10 5.22 20.19
CA HIS A 902 60.36 5.31 21.47
C HIS A 902 61.30 5.63 22.67
N PRO A 903 60.77 6.02 23.86
CA PRO A 903 60.71 5.07 24.99
C PRO A 903 59.45 5.21 25.90
N GLN A 904 59.49 4.60 27.09
CA GLN A 904 58.50 3.75 27.77
C GLN A 904 58.28 4.14 29.26
N GLU A 905 57.26 3.54 29.92
CA GLU A 905 56.97 3.37 31.37
C GLU A 905 56.00 4.37 32.04
N LYS A 906 55.07 4.06 32.97
CA LYS A 906 54.67 2.87 33.78
C LYS A 906 53.31 3.15 34.48
N GLY A 907 52.46 2.11 34.64
CA GLY A 907 51.74 1.70 35.87
C GLY A 907 50.69 2.55 36.61
N GLN A 908 49.49 1.95 36.76
CA GLN A 908 48.66 1.76 37.98
C GLN A 908 47.40 2.64 38.30
N THR A 909 46.35 1.89 38.68
CA THR A 909 45.16 2.17 39.53
C THR A 909 43.90 2.87 38.98
N THR A 910 42.78 2.14 39.04
CA THR A 910 41.39 2.62 39.23
C THR A 910 41.24 3.36 40.57
N PRO A 911 40.35 4.36 40.72
CA PRO A 911 38.91 4.11 40.97
C PRO A 911 37.90 5.14 40.40
N ASP A 912 36.65 4.67 40.26
CA ASP A 912 35.34 5.32 40.43
C ASP A 912 35.04 6.80 40.05
N THR A 913 34.03 6.91 39.16
CA THR A 913 32.80 7.73 39.27
C THR A 913 32.84 9.26 39.11
N GLN A 914 31.91 9.72 38.25
CA GLN A 914 31.31 11.07 38.08
C GLN A 914 31.90 12.06 37.05
N ALA A 915 30.95 12.78 36.43
CA ALA A 915 31.03 13.95 35.57
C ALA A 915 31.29 13.72 34.07
N ALA A 916 30.19 13.48 33.35
CA ALA A 916 30.05 13.84 31.95
C ALA A 916 29.79 15.36 31.88
N ASP A 917 30.82 16.15 31.57
CA ASP A 917 30.71 17.56 31.14
C ASP A 917 32.11 18.06 30.72
N ASP A 918 32.69 17.53 29.62
CA ASP A 918 33.85 18.20 29.00
C ASP A 918 34.12 17.81 27.52
N VAL A 919 33.07 17.61 26.71
CA VAL A 919 33.21 17.30 25.27
C VAL A 919 33.01 18.54 24.37
N GLY A 920 32.94 19.74 24.95
CA GLY A 920 32.81 21.00 24.19
C GLY A 920 34.13 21.53 23.63
N SER A 921 35.24 21.34 24.34
CA SER A 921 36.50 22.06 24.07
C SER A 921 37.35 21.43 22.93
N LYS A 922 37.21 20.13 22.66
CA LYS A 922 38.00 19.44 21.61
C LYS A 922 37.44 19.58 20.19
N SER A 923 36.21 20.06 20.02
CA SER A 923 35.61 20.22 18.68
C SER A 923 36.01 21.53 18.00
N GLN A 924 36.40 22.53 18.77
CA GLN A 924 36.74 23.86 18.26
C GLN A 924 38.15 23.92 17.66
N ASP A 925 39.12 23.20 18.26
CA ASP A 925 40.49 23.09 17.73
C ASP A 925 40.57 22.31 16.41
N VAL A 926 39.66 21.35 16.19
CA VAL A 926 39.57 20.59 14.93
C VAL A 926 38.93 21.44 13.83
N SER A 927 37.98 22.31 14.17
CA SER A 927 37.35 23.24 13.22
C SER A 927 38.34 24.29 12.71
N LEU A 928 39.15 24.85 13.59
CA LEU A 928 40.17 25.86 13.23
C LEU A 928 41.30 25.26 12.38
N CYS A 929 41.67 23.99 12.63
CA CYS A 929 42.65 23.27 11.81
C CYS A 929 42.11 22.96 10.39
N LEU A 930 40.82 22.66 10.27
CA LEU A 930 40.16 22.41 8.98
C LEU A 930 40.00 23.68 8.14
N GLU A 931 39.71 24.83 8.76
CA GLU A 931 39.64 26.12 8.06
C GLU A 931 41.01 26.55 7.51
N ASP A 932 42.10 26.37 8.27
CA ASP A 932 43.47 26.69 7.83
C ASP A 932 43.94 25.75 6.69
N ILE A 933 43.50 24.48 6.68
CA ILE A 933 43.77 23.53 5.58
C ILE A 933 42.95 23.90 4.32
N MET A 934 41.70 24.33 4.49
CA MET A 934 40.85 24.76 3.38
C MET A 934 41.34 26.07 2.74
N GLU A 935 41.88 27.00 3.53
CA GLU A 935 42.45 28.25 3.03
C GLU A 935 43.78 28.02 2.29
N LYS A 936 44.61 27.10 2.77
CA LYS A 936 45.83 26.64 2.06
C LYS A 936 45.52 25.93 0.74
N LEU A 937 44.42 25.18 0.66
CA LEU A 937 43.95 24.54 -0.58
C LEU A 937 43.41 25.54 -1.61
N ARG A 938 42.77 26.64 -1.17
CA ARG A 938 42.31 27.72 -2.07
C ARG A 938 43.47 28.51 -2.68
N HIS A 939 44.61 28.62 -2.00
CA HIS A 939 45.80 29.27 -2.53
C HIS A 939 46.66 28.38 -3.44
N ALA A 940 46.44 27.06 -3.45
CA ALA A 940 47.22 26.11 -4.24
C ALA A 940 46.76 25.98 -5.72
N PHE A 941 45.56 26.46 -6.07
CA PHE A 941 45.03 26.39 -7.44
C PHE A 941 44.30 27.68 -7.84
N PRO A 942 44.97 28.65 -8.49
CA PRO A 942 44.32 29.84 -9.01
C PRO A 942 43.41 29.49 -10.20
N SER A 943 42.14 29.89 -10.14
CA SER A 943 41.18 29.82 -11.24
C SER A 943 41.65 30.70 -12.42
N VAL A 944 41.85 30.08 -13.58
CA VAL A 944 42.21 30.76 -14.84
C VAL A 944 40.94 31.41 -15.43
N ARG A 945 40.98 32.73 -15.58
CA ARG A 945 39.99 33.57 -16.28
C ARG A 945 39.89 33.18 -17.77
N SER A 946 38.67 33.04 -18.29
CA SER A 946 38.37 33.19 -19.72
C SER A 946 37.77 34.58 -19.96
N SER A 947 38.40 35.37 -20.81
CA SER A 947 37.94 36.68 -21.27
C SER A 947 37.59 36.65 -22.76
N ASP A 948 36.38 37.08 -23.05
CA ASP A 948 35.93 37.91 -24.17
C ASP A 948 35.99 37.39 -25.62
N VAL A 949 34.79 37.08 -26.12
CA VAL A 949 34.41 37.05 -27.53
C VAL A 949 34.12 38.50 -27.97
N THR A 950 34.86 38.97 -28.97
CA THR A 950 34.62 40.23 -29.69
C THR A 950 33.40 40.11 -30.63
N THR A 951 32.41 40.99 -30.49
CA THR A 951 31.40 41.27 -31.52
C THR A 951 31.44 42.73 -31.96
N ASN A 952 31.42 42.88 -33.28
CA ASN A 952 31.54 44.10 -34.05
C ASN A 952 30.25 44.97 -34.01
N THR A 953 30.45 46.25 -33.72
CA THR A 953 30.07 47.42 -34.56
C THR A 953 28.60 47.89 -34.65
N LEU A 954 28.35 49.04 -33.98
CA LEU A 954 27.69 50.29 -34.44
C LEU A 954 26.29 50.25 -35.12
N LEU A 955 25.29 50.94 -34.55
CA LEU A 955 24.86 52.33 -34.90
C LEU A 955 23.48 52.69 -34.29
N ALA A 956 23.47 53.86 -33.64
CA ALA A 956 22.41 54.89 -33.57
C ALA A 956 20.92 54.48 -33.63
N SER A 957 20.20 54.67 -32.52
CA SER A 957 19.21 55.73 -32.27
C SER A 957 18.54 55.51 -30.92
#